data_AF-A0A1V6HWK6-F1
#
_entry.id   AF-A0A1V6HWK6-F1
#
_cell.length_a   1.000
_cell.length_b   1.000
_cell.length_c   1.000
_cell.angle_alpha   90.00
_cell.angle_beta   90.00
_cell.angle_gamma   90.00
#
_symmetry.space_group_name_H-M   'P 1'
#
loop_
_entity.id
_entity.type
_entity.pdbx_description
1 polymer ?
#
loop_
_entity_poly.entity_id
_entity_poly.type
_entity_poly.pdbx_seq_one_letter_code
_entity_poly.pdbx_strand_id
1 'polypeptide(L)'
;MFDIESALEQEISNKAQNRPTVIFVEAMDPRVLEAVFHLSRYVRPVLLAPEKEIRFITKTHLRHIDENRVNFVLAESVCLRVKDQTELLAEFAKAALEIGDPLVAGMDLEQATLKMAEPAVFGVMATRLGHADMVVGGATHEPRDFIRPALRLLANRDVLCEAGVFVLPDKTSEQMFPHNIAVFGDVAVNASMTPETLAEVAVGTCCIARDVIPEHILPRIHGAIVSYSNRGSDDGPSPELVREAMKLVPERLAQRVAKQPRYGTIDITGEIKVSVALSSRSAAYYSNGDPDDPNDPASVIICPNLDMGNLMYHLHGVWYPDAKKFAVLFGVASRVVDLAMDTNTEDIRLAVKATTLRLLSMGWEKTPLDTFFPLHKILAINPGSTSTKIAVYENDVELFTKEIQHSASEIAPFEGQPITSQFRFRKDAVLAALAERGLEPGDMSAIAARGGLIYPIPHGTYWIDELMLADLKACVMGQHASNLGALIAAELVHNSNIPAFIVDPVTVDEVLERVRITGVKRIRRRVISHALNQIATAHRFAADNETFYDQINVVVAHMGGGISVGAHKRGHYIDVNDALDGEGPFSPQRSGSLPVGQLIDLCFSGQLSEAEIRKLNLGRGGLIDLLGTTDLREVEDRISKGDQWAKDVFEAMCYQISKAITALLPAFDGEPIDKVLLTGGMARSQALVDSITKLVSALGCGVAVYPGENEMIALVKGALRVLNKREQARDYASLRP
;
A
#
# COMPACT_ATOMS: atom_id res chain seq x y z
N MET A 1 -14.22 21.55 12.44
CA MET A 1 -12.77 21.76 12.36
C MET A 1 -12.34 21.08 11.10
N PHE A 2 -11.58 21.75 10.24
CA PHE A 2 -11.02 21.11 9.05
C PHE A 2 -10.22 19.87 9.47
N ASP A 3 -10.57 18.71 8.94
CA ASP A 3 -9.83 17.48 9.27
C ASP A 3 -8.62 17.31 8.36
N ILE A 4 -7.56 18.02 8.71
CA ILE A 4 -6.30 18.01 7.96
C ILE A 4 -5.67 16.62 7.87
N GLU A 5 -5.91 15.75 8.86
CA GLU A 5 -5.34 14.40 8.83
C GLU A 5 -5.97 13.59 7.70
N SER A 6 -7.31 13.47 7.69
CA SER A 6 -8.04 12.75 6.63
C SER A 6 -7.73 13.31 5.24
N ALA A 7 -7.57 14.64 5.12
CA ALA A 7 -7.18 15.28 3.86
C ALA A 7 -5.78 14.86 3.38
N LEU A 8 -4.79 14.84 4.29
CA LEU A 8 -3.44 14.36 3.97
C LEU A 8 -3.44 12.88 3.58
N GLU A 9 -4.18 12.03 4.31
CA GLU A 9 -4.27 10.60 4.03
C GLU A 9 -4.87 10.30 2.66
N GLN A 10 -5.92 11.03 2.29
CA GLN A 10 -6.55 10.91 0.97
C GLN A 10 -5.59 11.32 -0.15
N GLU A 11 -4.91 12.46 -0.02
CA GLU A 11 -3.95 12.94 -1.02
C GLU A 11 -2.73 12.02 -1.16
N ILE A 12 -2.20 11.49 -0.06
CA ILE A 12 -1.13 10.49 -0.10
C ILE A 12 -1.62 9.23 -0.81
N SER A 13 -2.79 8.71 -0.44
CA SER A 13 -3.35 7.48 -1.03
C SER A 13 -3.62 7.62 -2.54
N ASN A 14 -3.96 8.83 -3.00
CA ASN A 14 -4.18 9.13 -4.41
C ASN A 14 -2.87 9.20 -5.22
N LYS A 15 -1.75 9.54 -4.60
CA LYS A 15 -0.45 9.76 -5.27
C LYS A 15 0.52 8.60 -5.10
N ALA A 16 0.46 7.89 -3.98
CA ALA A 16 1.42 6.87 -3.61
C ALA A 16 1.25 5.62 -4.48
N GLN A 17 2.27 5.31 -5.26
CA GLN A 17 2.44 3.98 -5.86
C GLN A 17 3.32 3.07 -4.99
N ASN A 18 4.17 3.69 -4.17
CA ASN A 18 5.06 3.04 -3.21
C ASN A 18 5.09 3.88 -1.91
N ARG A 19 5.68 3.32 -0.85
CA ARG A 19 5.81 3.96 0.46
C ARG A 19 7.27 4.40 0.69
N PRO A 20 7.56 5.68 0.99
CA PRO A 20 8.92 6.12 1.27
C PRO A 20 9.48 5.47 2.53
N THR A 21 10.79 5.22 2.52
CA THR A 21 11.53 4.68 3.67
C THR A 21 11.85 5.81 4.64
N VAL A 22 11.35 5.71 5.87
CA VAL A 22 11.43 6.77 6.88
C VAL A 22 12.14 6.25 8.12
N ILE A 23 13.26 6.87 8.48
CA ILE A 23 14.05 6.52 9.65
C ILE A 23 13.57 7.33 10.87
N PHE A 24 13.22 6.64 11.94
CA PHE A 24 12.90 7.22 13.24
C PHE A 24 14.08 7.04 14.19
N VAL A 25 14.80 8.13 14.45
CA VAL A 25 16.04 8.09 15.26
C VAL A 25 15.78 8.00 16.77
N GLU A 26 14.53 8.18 17.18
CA GLU A 26 14.07 8.22 18.57
C GLU A 26 13.01 7.15 18.84
N ALA A 27 13.20 5.96 18.27
CA ALA A 27 12.26 4.83 18.37
C ALA A 27 12.06 4.27 19.80
N MET A 28 12.67 4.87 20.82
CA MET A 28 12.44 4.55 22.24
C MET A 28 11.46 5.53 22.91
N ASP A 29 11.09 6.65 22.26
CA ASP A 29 10.08 7.57 22.78
C ASP A 29 8.67 7.01 22.52
N PRO A 30 7.81 6.86 23.55
CA PRO A 30 6.45 6.32 23.37
C PRO A 30 5.59 7.11 22.39
N ARG A 31 5.77 8.43 22.28
CA ARG A 31 5.00 9.29 21.35
C ARG A 31 5.37 8.98 19.91
N VAL A 32 6.67 8.78 19.64
CA VAL A 32 7.19 8.39 18.33
C VAL A 32 6.69 7.00 17.95
N LEU A 33 6.77 6.03 18.87
CA LEU A 33 6.29 4.67 18.61
C LEU A 33 4.78 4.63 18.35
N GLU A 34 3.98 5.34 19.14
CA GLU A 34 2.55 5.43 18.93
C GLU A 34 2.23 6.02 17.55
N ALA A 35 2.94 7.08 17.14
CA ALA A 35 2.75 7.67 15.81
C ALA A 35 3.08 6.67 14.70
N VAL A 36 4.18 5.92 14.82
CA VAL A 36 4.57 4.88 13.84
C VAL A 36 3.47 3.84 13.64
N PHE A 37 2.75 3.44 14.70
CA PHE A 37 1.65 2.47 14.59
C PHE A 37 0.49 2.94 13.71
N HIS A 38 0.41 4.24 13.40
CA HIS A 38 -0.56 4.84 12.49
C HIS A 38 0.04 5.28 11.14
N LEU A 39 1.35 5.12 10.95
CA LEU A 39 2.07 5.61 9.76
C LEU A 39 2.44 4.49 8.79
N SER A 40 2.46 3.22 9.21
CA SER A 40 2.92 2.10 8.38
C SER A 40 2.18 1.93 7.05
N ARG A 41 0.94 2.42 6.93
CA ARG A 41 0.20 2.46 5.66
C ARG A 41 0.79 3.44 4.63
N TYR A 42 1.44 4.51 5.10
CA TYR A 42 1.91 5.62 4.26
C TYR A 42 3.42 5.59 4.05
N VAL A 43 4.16 4.99 4.97
CA VAL A 43 5.64 4.95 4.96
C VAL A 43 6.14 3.56 5.32
N ARG A 44 7.41 3.25 4.99
CA ARG A 44 8.13 2.06 5.44
C ARG A 44 9.03 2.44 6.62
N PRO A 45 8.65 2.14 7.88
CA PRO A 45 9.38 2.63 9.04
C PRO A 45 10.68 1.85 9.28
N VAL A 46 11.77 2.58 9.52
CA VAL A 46 13.02 2.04 10.07
C VAL A 46 13.18 2.60 11.48
N LEU A 47 13.07 1.72 12.46
CA LEU A 47 13.14 2.03 13.88
C LEU A 47 14.56 1.74 14.38
N LEU A 48 15.28 2.80 14.80
CA LEU A 48 16.64 2.68 15.35
C LEU A 48 16.64 2.18 16.81
N ALA A 49 15.91 1.09 17.06
CA ALA A 49 15.87 0.39 18.33
C ALA A 49 15.64 -1.12 18.10
N PRO A 50 16.15 -2.01 18.98
CA PRO A 50 15.83 -3.43 18.91
C PRO A 50 14.34 -3.70 19.11
N GLU A 51 13.78 -4.64 18.35
CA GLU A 51 12.35 -4.99 18.43
C GLU A 51 11.91 -5.38 19.86
N LYS A 52 12.77 -6.06 20.62
CA LYS A 52 12.49 -6.43 22.02
C LYS A 52 12.24 -5.21 22.91
N GLU A 53 12.99 -4.13 22.70
CA GLU A 53 12.85 -2.89 23.47
C GLU A 53 11.58 -2.14 23.04
N ILE A 54 11.30 -2.08 21.74
CA ILE A 54 10.06 -1.49 21.20
C ILE A 54 8.83 -2.20 21.79
N ARG A 55 8.82 -3.54 21.81
CA ARG A 55 7.73 -4.33 22.40
C ARG A 55 7.59 -4.07 23.91
N PHE A 56 8.70 -3.93 24.63
CA PHE A 56 8.67 -3.61 26.05
C PHE A 56 8.07 -2.23 26.34
N ILE A 57 8.49 -1.21 25.59
CA ILE A 57 7.98 0.16 25.73
C ILE A 57 6.49 0.20 25.39
N THR A 58 6.09 -0.47 24.30
CA THR A 58 4.69 -0.55 23.87
C THR A 58 3.81 -1.18 24.95
N LYS A 59 4.21 -2.33 25.52
CA LYS A 59 3.45 -3.00 26.60
C LYS A 59 3.39 -2.18 27.89
N THR A 60 4.39 -1.34 28.14
CA THR A 60 4.47 -0.55 29.38
C THR A 60 3.72 0.77 29.29
N HIS A 61 3.86 1.48 28.16
CA HIS A 61 3.40 2.86 27.98
C HIS A 61 2.21 3.01 27.03
N LEU A 62 1.98 2.07 26.12
CA LEU A 62 0.98 2.15 25.04
C LEU A 62 -0.05 1.00 25.13
N ARG A 63 -0.57 0.75 26.33
CA ARG A 63 -1.50 -0.38 26.60
C ARG A 63 -2.83 -0.29 25.88
N HIS A 64 -3.18 0.88 25.35
CA HIS A 64 -4.38 1.11 24.55
C HIS A 64 -4.21 0.69 23.09
N ILE A 65 -2.98 0.45 22.63
CA ILE A 65 -2.72 -0.05 21.29
C ILE A 65 -2.89 -1.58 21.27
N ASP A 66 -3.73 -2.05 20.36
CA ASP A 66 -4.02 -3.46 20.17
C ASP A 66 -2.77 -4.28 19.77
N GLU A 67 -2.61 -5.49 20.31
CA GLU A 67 -1.41 -6.31 20.05
C GLU A 67 -1.30 -6.76 18.59
N ASN A 68 -2.43 -6.97 17.89
CA ASN A 68 -2.40 -7.29 16.46
C ASN A 68 -1.90 -6.09 15.65
N ARG A 69 -2.31 -4.86 16.01
CA ARG A 69 -1.79 -3.64 15.39
C ARG A 69 -0.27 -3.52 15.57
N VAL A 70 0.24 -3.77 16.78
CA VAL A 70 1.69 -3.77 17.06
C VAL A 70 2.40 -4.81 16.19
N ASN A 71 1.89 -6.03 16.13
CA ASN A 71 2.47 -7.11 15.34
C ASN A 71 2.49 -6.77 13.83
N PHE A 72 1.39 -6.22 13.31
CA PHE A 72 1.28 -5.82 11.91
C PHE A 72 2.31 -4.76 11.55
N VAL A 73 2.39 -3.69 12.33
CA VAL A 73 3.31 -2.58 12.06
C VAL A 73 4.76 -3.04 12.16
N LEU A 74 5.11 -3.86 13.15
CA LEU A 74 6.47 -4.40 13.27
C LEU A 74 6.84 -5.33 12.11
N ALA A 75 5.88 -6.10 11.56
CA ALA A 75 6.11 -6.90 10.36
C ALA A 75 6.31 -6.05 9.09
N GLU A 76 5.75 -4.84 9.08
CA GLU A 76 5.90 -3.82 8.02
C GLU A 76 7.09 -2.86 8.26
N SER A 77 7.84 -3.04 9.35
CA SER A 77 8.93 -2.15 9.74
C SER A 77 10.26 -2.91 9.85
N VAL A 78 11.36 -2.16 9.84
CA VAL A 78 12.69 -2.69 10.16
C VAL A 78 13.11 -2.17 11.51
N CYS A 79 13.37 -3.06 12.46
CA CYS A 79 13.91 -2.71 13.77
C CYS A 79 15.38 -3.10 13.81
N LEU A 80 16.29 -2.14 14.00
CA LEU A 80 17.72 -2.42 14.01
C LEU A 80 18.43 -1.72 15.15
N ARG A 81 19.50 -2.36 15.63
CA ARG A 81 20.48 -1.74 16.51
C ARG A 81 21.58 -1.15 15.65
N VAL A 82 21.75 0.17 15.70
CA VAL A 82 22.73 0.91 14.89
C VAL A 82 24.14 0.32 15.02
N LYS A 83 24.57 -0.01 16.24
CA LYS A 83 25.90 -0.57 16.52
C LYS A 83 26.18 -1.91 15.83
N ASP A 84 25.14 -2.65 15.45
CA ASP A 84 25.28 -3.94 14.79
C ASP A 84 25.43 -3.78 13.25
N GLN A 85 25.24 -2.57 12.72
CA GLN A 85 25.31 -2.27 11.28
C GLN A 85 26.74 -1.91 10.85
N THR A 86 27.72 -2.77 11.13
CA THR A 86 29.16 -2.48 10.97
C THR A 86 29.55 -2.05 9.56
N GLU A 87 28.97 -2.66 8.52
CA GLU A 87 29.24 -2.32 7.12
C GLU A 87 28.72 -0.91 6.77
N LEU A 88 27.49 -0.60 7.15
CA LEU A 88 26.90 0.73 6.95
C LEU A 88 27.64 1.80 7.75
N LEU A 89 28.05 1.51 8.99
CA LEU A 89 28.81 2.45 9.81
C LEU A 89 30.16 2.80 9.17
N ALA A 90 30.86 1.81 8.62
CA ALA A 90 32.13 2.03 7.93
C ALA A 90 31.94 2.83 6.62
N GLU A 91 30.89 2.52 5.85
CA GLU A 91 30.49 3.27 4.66
C GLU A 91 30.20 4.74 5.00
N PHE A 92 29.36 4.98 6.01
CA PHE A 92 28.94 6.32 6.41
C PHE A 92 30.12 7.14 6.93
N ALA A 93 31.01 6.50 7.70
CA ALA A 93 32.20 7.15 8.24
C ALA A 93 33.15 7.58 7.12
N LYS A 94 33.37 6.71 6.14
CA LYS A 94 34.18 7.02 4.96
C LYS A 94 33.58 8.18 4.17
N ALA A 95 32.27 8.14 3.90
CA ALA A 95 31.58 9.22 3.18
C ALA A 95 31.64 10.55 3.94
N ALA A 96 31.46 10.54 5.28
CA ALA A 96 31.54 11.74 6.10
C ALA A 96 32.94 12.39 6.07
N LEU A 97 34.00 11.57 6.12
CA LEU A 97 35.39 12.04 6.00
C LEU A 97 35.69 12.61 4.61
N GLU A 98 35.22 11.96 3.55
CA GLU A 98 35.41 12.42 2.17
C GLU A 98 34.71 13.75 1.88
N ILE A 99 33.53 13.98 2.45
CA ILE A 99 32.79 15.25 2.34
C ILE A 99 33.40 16.33 3.24
N GLY A 100 34.27 15.96 4.19
CA GLY A 100 34.84 16.87 5.17
C GLY A 100 33.80 17.42 6.13
N ASP A 101 32.82 16.58 6.54
CA ASP A 101 31.75 17.04 7.42
C ASP A 101 32.31 17.49 8.79
N PRO A 102 31.88 18.66 9.32
CA PRO A 102 32.32 19.16 10.62
C PRO A 102 32.17 18.19 11.81
N LEU A 103 31.24 17.24 11.76
CA LEU A 103 31.04 16.22 12.80
C LEU A 103 32.23 15.29 12.94
N VAL A 104 33.01 15.11 11.87
CA VAL A 104 34.17 14.21 11.82
C VAL A 104 35.48 14.95 11.54
N ALA A 105 35.47 16.29 11.63
CA ALA A 105 36.65 17.10 11.40
C ALA A 105 37.78 16.74 12.38
N GLY A 106 38.94 16.37 11.84
CA GLY A 106 40.10 15.96 12.63
C GLY A 106 40.01 14.55 13.24
N MET A 107 38.98 13.78 12.90
CA MET A 107 38.83 12.38 13.31
C MET A 107 39.50 11.42 12.33
N ASP A 108 39.98 10.29 12.82
CA ASP A 108 40.32 9.13 11.98
C ASP A 108 39.07 8.29 11.64
N LEU A 109 39.24 7.24 10.82
CA LEU A 109 38.12 6.38 10.39
C LEU A 109 37.45 5.65 11.57
N GLU A 110 38.20 5.24 12.58
CA GLU A 110 37.65 4.53 13.74
C GLU A 110 36.78 5.47 14.59
N GLN A 111 37.29 6.67 14.86
CA GLN A 111 36.57 7.74 15.54
C GLN A 111 35.32 8.17 14.76
N ALA A 112 35.43 8.34 13.44
CA ALA A 112 34.30 8.66 12.58
C ALA A 112 33.24 7.53 12.59
N THR A 113 33.66 6.26 12.59
CA THR A 113 32.75 5.10 12.69
C THR A 113 32.00 5.10 14.02
N LEU A 114 32.67 5.42 15.13
CA LEU A 114 32.02 5.56 16.43
C LEU A 114 30.99 6.71 16.42
N LYS A 115 31.31 7.82 15.74
CA LYS A 115 30.39 8.95 15.59
C LYS A 115 29.14 8.59 14.77
N MET A 116 29.31 7.80 13.70
CA MET A 116 28.19 7.29 12.90
C MET A 116 27.27 6.33 13.68
N ALA A 117 27.73 5.78 14.80
CA ALA A 117 26.93 4.89 15.62
C ALA A 117 25.88 5.62 16.50
N GLU A 118 25.91 6.96 16.53
CA GLU A 118 24.87 7.77 17.17
C GLU A 118 23.59 7.76 16.30
N PRO A 119 22.39 7.45 16.85
CA PRO A 119 21.17 7.29 16.05
C PRO A 119 20.82 8.49 15.17
N ALA A 120 20.94 9.72 15.68
CA ALA A 120 20.69 10.94 14.91
C ALA A 120 21.64 11.06 13.71
N VAL A 121 22.94 10.83 13.91
CA VAL A 121 23.96 10.89 12.86
C VAL A 121 23.75 9.78 11.84
N PHE A 122 23.47 8.55 12.30
CA PHE A 122 23.16 7.40 11.45
C PHE A 122 21.97 7.70 10.53
N GLY A 123 20.86 8.19 11.08
CA GLY A 123 19.64 8.47 10.31
C GLY A 123 19.84 9.56 9.26
N VAL A 124 20.57 10.62 9.60
CA VAL A 124 20.90 11.71 8.66
C VAL A 124 21.80 11.19 7.52
N MET A 125 22.83 10.42 7.84
CA MET A 125 23.76 9.87 6.84
C MET A 125 23.12 8.80 5.95
N ALA A 126 22.32 7.90 6.53
CA ALA A 126 21.54 6.91 5.79
C ALA A 126 20.60 7.60 4.79
N THR A 127 19.95 8.68 5.22
CA THR A 127 19.12 9.49 4.33
C THR A 127 19.99 10.14 3.24
N ARG A 128 21.09 10.81 3.61
CA ARG A 128 22.00 11.52 2.69
C ARG A 128 22.52 10.66 1.56
N LEU A 129 22.87 9.42 1.86
CA LEU A 129 23.45 8.44 0.93
C LEU A 129 22.38 7.64 0.15
N GLY A 130 21.10 7.82 0.46
CA GLY A 130 19.99 7.24 -0.31
C GLY A 130 19.50 5.88 0.17
N HIS A 131 19.88 5.46 1.39
CA HIS A 131 19.32 4.26 2.05
C HIS A 131 17.91 4.52 2.59
N ALA A 132 17.56 5.79 2.82
CA ALA A 132 16.23 6.23 3.23
C ALA A 132 15.85 7.54 2.54
N ASP A 133 14.55 7.82 2.48
CA ASP A 133 14.01 9.03 1.88
C ASP A 133 13.87 10.17 2.89
N MET A 134 13.63 9.84 4.15
CA MET A 134 13.35 10.80 5.20
C MET A 134 13.91 10.36 6.55
N VAL A 135 14.35 11.32 7.35
CA VAL A 135 14.70 11.13 8.77
C VAL A 135 13.80 11.97 9.67
N VAL A 136 13.35 11.38 10.78
CA VAL A 136 12.46 11.97 11.78
C VAL A 136 13.17 11.96 13.14
N GLY A 137 13.21 13.11 13.80
CA GLY A 137 13.80 13.30 15.13
C GLY A 137 13.49 14.67 15.74
N GLY A 138 13.97 14.92 16.96
CA GLY A 138 13.78 16.17 17.71
C GLY A 138 12.85 16.05 18.92
N ALA A 139 12.19 14.90 19.10
CA ALA A 139 11.30 14.65 20.24
C ALA A 139 12.07 14.60 21.58
N THR A 140 13.34 14.18 21.54
CA THR A 140 14.26 14.08 22.68
C THR A 140 15.67 14.63 22.41
N HIS A 141 16.13 14.66 21.15
CA HIS A 141 17.41 15.23 20.75
C HIS A 141 17.33 16.76 20.70
N GLU A 142 18.36 17.42 21.23
CA GLU A 142 18.47 18.88 21.11
C GLU A 142 18.77 19.29 19.66
N PRO A 143 18.44 20.53 19.26
CA PRO A 143 18.66 21.00 17.90
C PRO A 143 20.11 20.88 17.39
N ARG A 144 21.10 20.96 18.29
CA ARG A 144 22.52 20.81 17.94
C ARG A 144 22.89 19.37 17.53
N ASP A 145 22.15 18.39 18.01
CA ASP A 145 22.46 16.96 17.86
C ASP A 145 21.66 16.32 16.72
N PHE A 146 20.54 16.92 16.31
CA PHE A 146 19.68 16.42 15.22
C PHE A 146 19.48 17.42 14.08
N ILE A 147 18.64 18.46 14.26
CA ILE A 147 18.21 19.31 13.13
C ILE A 147 19.38 20.06 12.48
N ARG A 148 20.33 20.62 13.25
CA ARG A 148 21.47 21.35 12.67
C ARG A 148 22.36 20.45 11.78
N PRO A 149 22.78 19.26 12.23
CA PRO A 149 23.38 18.25 11.35
C PRO A 149 22.54 17.91 10.12
N ALA A 150 21.25 17.66 10.31
CA ALA A 150 20.34 17.27 9.22
C ALA A 150 20.25 18.36 8.15
N LEU A 151 20.05 19.61 8.53
CA LEU A 151 20.01 20.76 7.62
C LEU A 151 21.32 20.92 6.87
N ARG A 152 22.46 20.86 7.55
CA ARG A 152 23.78 21.00 6.90
C ARG A 152 24.02 19.93 5.83
N LEU A 153 23.67 18.68 6.13
CA LEU A 153 23.96 17.54 5.26
C LEU A 153 22.93 17.34 4.15
N LEU A 154 21.66 17.66 4.40
CA LEU A 154 20.53 17.35 3.52
C LEU A 154 19.96 18.56 2.78
N ALA A 155 20.46 19.78 3.05
CA ALA A 155 20.08 20.97 2.31
C ALA A 155 20.31 20.80 0.80
N ASN A 156 19.31 21.21 0.02
CA ASN A 156 19.37 21.28 -1.44
C ASN A 156 19.14 22.70 -1.98
N ARG A 157 19.09 23.68 -1.08
CA ARG A 157 18.94 25.12 -1.38
C ARG A 157 19.72 25.92 -0.35
N ASP A 158 20.08 27.14 -0.73
CA ASP A 158 20.80 28.07 0.15
C ASP A 158 19.91 28.62 1.27
N VAL A 159 18.60 28.76 1.01
CA VAL A 159 17.61 29.20 2.00
C VAL A 159 16.79 28.01 2.48
N LEU A 160 16.79 27.85 3.80
CA LEU A 160 16.05 26.86 4.56
C LEU A 160 15.01 27.60 5.40
N CYS A 161 13.83 27.01 5.61
CA CYS A 161 12.95 27.46 6.69
C CYS A 161 12.00 26.35 7.10
N GLU A 162 11.58 26.44 8.35
CA GLU A 162 10.53 25.62 8.91
C GLU A 162 9.22 26.39 9.01
N ALA A 163 8.16 25.88 8.40
CA ALA A 163 6.82 26.43 8.55
C ALA A 163 6.05 25.67 9.62
N GLY A 164 5.56 26.38 10.63
CA GLY A 164 4.67 25.81 11.64
C GLY A 164 3.21 25.93 11.22
N VAL A 165 2.52 24.81 11.08
CA VAL A 165 1.11 24.74 10.62
C VAL A 165 0.21 24.44 11.81
N PHE A 166 -0.90 25.18 11.91
CA PHE A 166 -1.94 25.00 12.91
C PHE A 166 -3.32 24.90 12.26
N VAL A 167 -4.12 23.95 12.73
CA VAL A 167 -5.58 23.96 12.54
C VAL A 167 -6.23 24.16 13.90
N LEU A 168 -6.78 25.35 14.11
CA LEU A 168 -7.37 25.77 15.37
C LEU A 168 -8.80 25.21 15.54
N PRO A 169 -9.27 25.01 16.78
CA PRO A 169 -10.63 24.54 17.05
C PRO A 169 -11.71 25.54 16.59
N ASP A 170 -12.90 25.04 16.23
CA ASP A 170 -14.03 25.88 15.76
C ASP A 170 -14.62 26.84 16.82
N LYS A 171 -14.25 26.67 18.09
CA LYS A 171 -14.85 27.40 19.23
C LYS A 171 -14.23 28.78 19.48
N THR A 172 -13.36 29.28 18.60
CA THR A 172 -12.75 30.60 18.74
C THR A 172 -13.78 31.70 18.46
N SER A 173 -13.94 32.64 19.40
CA SER A 173 -15.04 33.61 19.44
C SER A 173 -14.99 34.69 18.35
N GLU A 174 -13.86 34.81 17.64
CA GLU A 174 -13.69 35.58 16.42
C GLU A 174 -12.84 34.71 15.46
N GLN A 175 -13.27 34.52 14.20
CA GLN A 175 -12.50 33.79 13.19
C GLN A 175 -11.25 34.61 12.83
N MET A 176 -10.20 34.49 13.64
CA MET A 176 -8.92 35.21 13.50
C MET A 176 -8.17 34.79 12.22
N PHE A 177 -8.37 33.56 11.77
CA PHE A 177 -7.74 32.99 10.59
C PHE A 177 -8.78 32.38 9.65
N PRO A 178 -8.59 32.48 8.32
CA PRO A 178 -9.44 31.78 7.35
C PRO A 178 -9.54 30.28 7.66
N HIS A 179 -10.76 29.77 7.81
CA HIS A 179 -11.01 28.36 8.14
C HIS A 179 -10.28 27.85 9.40
N ASN A 180 -9.90 28.74 10.32
CA ASN A 180 -9.11 28.43 11.51
C ASN A 180 -7.72 27.85 11.20
N ILE A 181 -7.14 28.16 10.03
CA ILE A 181 -5.83 27.66 9.63
C ILE A 181 -4.79 28.79 9.72
N ALA A 182 -3.75 28.57 10.52
CA ALA A 182 -2.64 29.49 10.66
C ALA A 182 -1.32 28.81 10.28
N VAL A 183 -0.50 29.48 9.49
CA VAL A 183 0.86 29.01 9.17
C VAL A 183 1.86 30.10 9.52
N PHE A 184 2.87 29.77 10.32
CA PHE A 184 3.92 30.69 10.73
C PHE A 184 5.21 30.38 9.98
N GLY A 185 5.78 31.41 9.35
CA GLY A 185 7.01 31.35 8.58
C GLY A 185 8.24 31.51 9.46
N ASP A 186 9.14 30.53 9.29
CA ASP A 186 10.38 30.29 10.01
C ASP A 186 10.30 30.25 11.53
N VAL A 187 10.01 29.05 12.05
CA VAL A 187 9.86 28.79 13.48
C VAL A 187 11.10 28.19 14.15
N ALA A 188 12.15 27.82 13.39
CA ALA A 188 13.32 27.10 13.92
C ALA A 188 14.69 27.40 13.28
N VAL A 189 14.77 28.06 12.11
CA VAL A 189 16.00 28.02 11.28
C VAL A 189 16.82 29.31 11.29
N ASN A 190 16.27 30.45 10.84
CA ASN A 190 17.05 31.65 10.55
C ASN A 190 16.99 32.67 11.70
N ALA A 191 18.04 32.68 12.53
CA ALA A 191 18.19 33.63 13.63
C ALA A 191 18.04 35.10 13.20
N SER A 192 18.60 35.45 12.04
CA SER A 192 18.42 36.73 11.37
C SER A 192 18.33 36.51 9.85
N MET A 193 17.71 37.44 9.13
CA MET A 193 17.47 37.33 7.70
C MET A 193 17.97 38.57 6.96
N THR A 194 18.45 38.36 5.72
CA THR A 194 18.59 39.43 4.73
C THR A 194 17.29 39.58 3.94
N PRO A 195 17.09 40.67 3.18
CA PRO A 195 15.93 40.82 2.30
C PRO A 195 15.71 39.63 1.36
N GLU A 196 16.80 39.06 0.83
CA GLU A 196 16.77 37.90 -0.07
C GLU A 196 16.28 36.64 0.66
N THR A 197 16.82 36.37 1.85
CA THR A 197 16.39 35.24 2.68
C THR A 197 14.92 35.38 3.06
N LEU A 198 14.49 36.57 3.52
CA LEU A 198 13.10 36.81 3.92
C LEU A 198 12.13 36.66 2.75
N ALA A 199 12.49 37.09 1.54
CA ALA A 199 11.66 36.90 0.35
C ALA A 199 11.52 35.41 -0.03
N GLU A 200 12.60 34.62 0.06
CA GLU A 200 12.55 33.18 -0.17
C GLU A 200 11.76 32.42 0.91
N VAL A 201 11.90 32.83 2.18
CA VAL A 201 11.08 32.34 3.29
C VAL A 201 9.62 32.65 3.03
N ALA A 202 9.30 33.89 2.63
CA ALA A 202 7.91 34.29 2.40
C ALA A 202 7.22 33.44 1.34
N VAL A 203 7.86 33.28 0.18
CA VAL A 203 7.36 32.43 -0.90
C VAL A 203 7.38 30.95 -0.50
N GLY A 204 8.43 30.49 0.18
CA GLY A 204 8.59 29.12 0.65
C GLY A 204 7.50 28.67 1.61
N THR A 205 7.20 29.46 2.64
CA THR A 205 6.14 29.20 3.62
C THR A 205 4.77 29.17 2.95
N CYS A 206 4.49 30.10 2.03
CA CYS A 206 3.22 30.10 1.29
C CYS A 206 3.09 28.88 0.36
N CYS A 207 4.18 28.44 -0.28
CA CYS A 207 4.21 27.20 -1.05
C CYS A 207 3.91 25.98 -0.15
N ILE A 208 4.50 25.90 1.06
CA ILE A 208 4.18 24.83 2.02
C ILE A 208 2.69 24.83 2.34
N ALA A 209 2.13 26.00 2.70
CA ALA A 209 0.71 26.12 2.99
C ALA A 209 -0.15 25.63 1.82
N ARG A 210 0.24 25.94 0.58
CA ARG A 210 -0.43 25.46 -0.63
C ARG A 210 -0.24 23.96 -0.89
N ASP A 211 0.90 23.41 -0.53
CA ASP A 211 1.17 21.98 -0.69
C ASP A 211 0.32 21.13 0.24
N VAL A 212 0.15 21.56 1.50
CA VAL A 212 -0.46 20.75 2.57
C VAL A 212 -1.94 21.05 2.81
N ILE A 213 -2.43 22.23 2.40
CA ILE A 213 -3.84 22.61 2.56
C ILE A 213 -4.56 22.49 1.21
N PRO A 214 -5.66 21.70 1.12
CA PRO A 214 -6.40 21.54 -0.12
C PRO A 214 -7.00 22.85 -0.64
N GLU A 215 -7.05 23.00 -1.97
CA GLU A 215 -7.55 24.22 -2.62
C GLU A 215 -9.04 24.47 -2.38
N HIS A 216 -9.84 23.43 -2.15
CA HIS A 216 -11.25 23.60 -1.82
C HIS A 216 -11.48 24.09 -0.37
N ILE A 217 -10.45 24.01 0.50
CA ILE A 217 -10.49 24.53 1.87
C ILE A 217 -9.98 25.97 1.90
N LEU A 218 -8.83 26.22 1.28
CA LEU A 218 -8.31 27.57 1.05
C LEU A 218 -8.12 27.78 -0.45
N PRO A 219 -9.04 28.45 -1.17
CA PRO A 219 -8.89 28.70 -2.61
C PRO A 219 -7.66 29.53 -2.95
N ARG A 220 -7.31 30.48 -2.09
CA ARG A 220 -6.10 31.32 -2.17
C ARG A 220 -5.29 31.21 -0.89
N ILE A 221 -3.97 31.32 -1.00
CA ILE A 221 -3.09 31.55 0.16
C ILE A 221 -2.81 33.04 0.23
N HIS A 222 -3.28 33.67 1.32
CA HIS A 222 -2.87 35.02 1.65
C HIS A 222 -1.75 34.97 2.69
N GLY A 223 -0.57 35.43 2.30
CA GLY A 223 0.60 35.59 3.17
C GLY A 223 0.85 37.05 3.53
N ALA A 224 1.20 37.32 4.78
CA ALA A 224 1.57 38.65 5.26
C ALA A 224 2.98 38.62 5.87
N ILE A 225 3.91 39.40 5.32
CA ILE A 225 5.20 39.67 5.95
C ILE A 225 5.00 40.76 7.00
N VAL A 226 5.16 40.38 8.26
CA VAL A 226 4.80 41.24 9.38
C VAL A 226 5.97 42.06 9.93
N SER A 227 5.67 43.28 10.37
CA SER A 227 6.59 44.14 11.13
C SER A 227 5.82 44.95 12.18
N TYR A 228 6.53 45.78 12.95
CA TYR A 228 5.88 46.76 13.83
C TYR A 228 5.30 47.97 13.07
N SER A 229 5.55 48.08 11.76
CA SER A 229 5.01 49.12 10.88
C SER A 229 3.97 48.56 9.90
N ASN A 230 3.08 49.43 9.42
CA ASN A 230 2.07 49.13 8.41
C ASN A 230 2.18 50.11 7.24
N ARG A 231 2.69 49.64 6.10
CA ARG A 231 2.84 50.39 4.85
C ARG A 231 3.54 51.75 5.04
N GLY A 232 4.66 51.76 5.77
CA GLY A 232 5.46 52.97 5.99
C GLY A 232 4.98 53.86 7.12
N SER A 233 4.16 53.34 8.04
CA SER A 233 3.73 54.08 9.25
C SER A 233 4.86 54.36 10.24
N ASP A 234 5.97 53.61 10.15
CA ASP A 234 7.14 53.69 11.02
C ASP A 234 8.40 53.27 10.24
N ASP A 235 9.56 53.62 10.78
CA ASP A 235 10.87 53.36 10.20
C ASP A 235 11.74 52.47 11.11
N GLY A 236 12.84 51.97 10.55
CA GLY A 236 13.83 51.18 11.26
C GLY A 236 14.02 49.78 10.69
N PRO A 237 14.82 48.94 11.37
CA PRO A 237 15.46 47.80 10.74
C PRO A 237 14.49 46.71 10.28
N SER A 238 13.41 46.44 11.03
CA SER A 238 12.41 45.43 10.62
C SER A 238 11.52 45.91 9.48
N PRO A 239 10.91 47.11 9.53
CA PRO A 239 10.19 47.70 8.38
C PRO A 239 11.04 47.79 7.11
N GLU A 240 12.28 48.27 7.21
CA GLU A 240 13.21 48.37 6.07
C GLU A 240 13.51 46.99 5.46
N LEU A 241 13.82 45.99 6.29
CA LEU A 241 14.03 44.60 5.85
C LEU A 241 12.81 44.06 5.08
N VAL A 242 11.59 44.28 5.59
CA VAL A 242 10.36 43.83 4.94
C VAL A 242 10.11 44.57 3.62
N ARG A 243 10.33 45.89 3.58
CA ARG A 243 10.17 46.69 2.35
C ARG A 243 11.14 46.25 1.26
N GLU A 244 12.40 45.98 1.60
CA GLU A 244 13.37 45.46 0.63
C GLU A 244 13.03 44.03 0.19
N ALA A 245 12.61 43.15 1.11
CA ALA A 245 12.20 41.78 0.77
C ALA A 245 10.99 41.77 -0.18
N MET A 246 10.00 42.64 0.06
CA MET A 246 8.80 42.75 -0.77
C MET A 246 9.09 43.12 -2.23
N LYS A 247 10.19 43.83 -2.52
CA LYS A 247 10.61 44.10 -3.91
C LYS A 247 11.00 42.82 -4.66
N LEU A 248 11.47 41.80 -3.94
CA LEU A 248 11.96 40.53 -4.51
C LEU A 248 10.85 39.47 -4.64
N VAL A 249 9.81 39.54 -3.80
CA VAL A 249 8.73 38.54 -3.73
C VAL A 249 8.05 38.26 -5.08
N PRO A 250 7.67 39.25 -5.91
CA PRO A 250 6.99 38.98 -7.18
C PRO A 250 7.82 38.11 -8.13
N GLU A 251 9.13 38.37 -8.23
CA GLU A 251 10.03 37.58 -9.06
C GLU A 251 10.17 36.15 -8.53
N ARG A 252 10.40 35.99 -7.22
CA ARG A 252 10.54 34.67 -6.59
C ARG A 252 9.26 33.84 -6.72
N LEU A 253 8.10 34.45 -6.53
CA LEU A 253 6.82 33.78 -6.69
C LEU A 253 6.59 33.36 -8.15
N ALA A 254 6.84 34.24 -9.11
CA ALA A 254 6.72 33.91 -10.54
C ALA A 254 7.60 32.69 -10.93
N GLN A 255 8.83 32.61 -10.39
CA GLN A 255 9.71 31.45 -10.60
C GLN A 255 9.12 30.15 -10.03
N ARG A 256 8.41 30.20 -8.89
CA ARG A 256 7.71 29.02 -8.34
C ARG A 256 6.48 28.65 -9.16
N VAL A 257 5.67 29.63 -9.56
CA VAL A 257 4.47 29.43 -10.40
C VAL A 257 4.83 28.77 -11.73
N ALA A 258 5.96 29.17 -12.35
CA ALA A 258 6.44 28.56 -13.58
C ALA A 258 6.75 27.06 -13.43
N LYS A 259 7.16 26.61 -12.23
CA LYS A 259 7.43 25.20 -11.94
C LYS A 259 6.18 24.43 -11.52
N GLN A 260 5.28 25.08 -10.77
CA GLN A 260 4.01 24.50 -10.34
C GLN A 260 2.89 25.55 -10.46
N PRO A 261 2.03 25.44 -11.49
CA PRO A 261 0.98 26.43 -11.75
C PRO A 261 0.01 26.67 -10.58
N ARG A 262 -0.17 25.67 -9.70
CA ARG A 262 -1.01 25.79 -8.50
C ARG A 262 -0.58 26.90 -7.54
N TYR A 263 0.68 27.30 -7.57
CA TYR A 263 1.17 28.42 -6.76
C TYR A 263 0.66 29.79 -7.25
N GLY A 264 -0.04 29.84 -8.40
CA GLY A 264 -0.64 31.07 -8.92
C GLY A 264 -1.80 31.61 -8.07
N THR A 265 -2.28 30.84 -7.09
CA THR A 265 -3.30 31.29 -6.12
C THR A 265 -2.69 31.82 -4.81
N ILE A 266 -1.38 32.05 -4.78
CA ILE A 266 -0.68 32.67 -3.66
C ILE A 266 -0.61 34.18 -3.88
N ASP A 267 -1.00 34.95 -2.87
CA ASP A 267 -0.79 36.39 -2.80
C ASP A 267 -0.01 36.71 -1.51
N ILE A 268 1.01 37.55 -1.61
CA ILE A 268 1.85 37.92 -0.47
C ILE A 268 1.86 39.44 -0.34
N THR A 269 1.54 39.93 0.86
CA THR A 269 1.56 41.34 1.20
C THR A 269 2.59 41.65 2.28
N GLY A 270 3.05 42.89 2.29
CA GLY A 270 4.02 43.44 3.22
C GLY A 270 4.18 44.92 2.87
N GLU A 271 4.58 45.80 3.76
CA GLU A 271 4.86 45.70 5.18
C GLU A 271 3.56 45.83 5.99
N ILE A 272 3.20 44.84 6.82
CA ILE A 272 1.90 44.79 7.52
C ILE A 272 2.08 44.63 9.04
N LYS A 273 1.26 45.31 9.84
CA LYS A 273 1.20 45.06 11.30
C LYS A 273 0.51 43.73 11.57
N VAL A 274 0.99 42.95 12.54
CA VAL A 274 0.34 41.67 12.91
C VAL A 274 -1.14 41.84 13.29
N SER A 275 -1.51 42.94 13.94
CA SER A 275 -2.91 43.25 14.25
C SER A 275 -3.75 43.47 12.99
N VAL A 276 -3.17 44.07 11.94
CA VAL A 276 -3.82 44.25 10.63
C VAL A 276 -3.98 42.92 9.91
N ALA A 277 -2.95 42.05 9.97
CA ALA A 277 -3.00 40.72 9.34
C ALA A 277 -4.05 39.78 9.96
N LEU A 278 -4.37 39.95 11.25
CA LEU A 278 -5.21 39.02 12.02
C LEU A 278 -6.59 39.57 12.41
N SER A 279 -6.80 40.89 12.37
CA SER A 279 -8.04 41.53 12.84
C SER A 279 -8.67 42.37 11.75
N SER A 280 -9.86 41.97 11.28
CA SER A 280 -10.65 42.74 10.32
C SER A 280 -10.95 44.16 10.81
N ARG A 281 -11.11 44.36 12.12
CA ARG A 281 -11.26 45.69 12.73
C ARG A 281 -10.01 46.56 12.53
N SER A 282 -8.83 45.99 12.74
CA SER A 282 -7.58 46.71 12.53
C SER A 282 -7.33 46.94 11.04
N ALA A 283 -7.60 45.95 10.19
CA ALA A 283 -7.51 46.08 8.74
C ALA A 283 -8.39 47.23 8.21
N ALA A 284 -9.67 47.29 8.61
CA ALA A 284 -10.58 48.37 8.25
C ALA A 284 -10.13 49.76 8.74
N TYR A 285 -9.46 49.83 9.91
CA TYR A 285 -8.91 51.08 10.42
C TYR A 285 -7.70 51.54 9.60
N TYR A 286 -6.76 50.64 9.32
CA TYR A 286 -5.50 50.98 8.63
C TYR A 286 -5.66 51.12 7.11
N SER A 287 -6.70 50.56 6.50
CA SER A 287 -7.01 50.75 5.09
C SER A 287 -7.56 52.15 4.77
N ASN A 288 -7.94 52.96 5.77
CA ASN A 288 -8.46 54.32 5.60
C ASN A 288 -9.60 54.45 4.57
N GLY A 289 -10.35 53.37 4.32
CA GLY A 289 -11.42 53.34 3.32
C GLY A 289 -10.97 53.09 1.87
N ASP A 290 -9.77 52.57 1.65
CA ASP A 290 -9.30 52.09 0.34
C ASP A 290 -10.16 50.90 -0.12
N PRO A 291 -10.96 51.05 -1.20
CA PRO A 291 -11.82 49.97 -1.70
C PRO A 291 -11.04 48.85 -2.40
N ASP A 292 -9.77 49.06 -2.75
CA ASP A 292 -8.91 48.08 -3.43
C ASP A 292 -8.05 47.27 -2.43
N ASP A 293 -8.12 47.58 -1.13
CA ASP A 293 -7.44 46.82 -0.08
C ASP A 293 -8.33 45.66 0.39
N PRO A 294 -8.00 44.39 0.06
CA PRO A 294 -8.91 43.27 0.22
C PRO A 294 -9.36 43.01 1.67
N ASN A 295 -8.72 43.60 2.68
CA ASN A 295 -9.01 43.41 4.12
C ASN A 295 -9.12 41.92 4.55
N ASP A 296 -8.64 41.00 3.71
CA ASP A 296 -8.74 39.57 3.92
C ASP A 296 -7.70 39.14 4.98
N PRO A 297 -8.10 38.39 6.01
CA PRO A 297 -7.18 37.93 7.03
C PRO A 297 -6.15 36.97 6.42
N ALA A 298 -4.89 37.13 6.82
CA ALA A 298 -3.81 36.28 6.34
C ALA A 298 -3.87 34.89 6.98
N SER A 299 -3.82 33.85 6.14
CA SER A 299 -3.64 32.46 6.60
C SER A 299 -2.18 32.13 6.91
N VAL A 300 -1.24 32.90 6.34
CA VAL A 300 0.20 32.69 6.50
C VAL A 300 0.84 33.96 7.03
N ILE A 301 1.51 33.87 8.18
CA ILE A 301 2.21 34.96 8.84
C ILE A 301 3.71 34.71 8.72
N ILE A 302 4.41 35.61 8.01
CA ILE A 302 5.84 35.47 7.74
C ILE A 302 6.62 36.39 8.66
N CYS A 303 7.40 35.79 9.56
CA CYS A 303 8.16 36.50 10.58
C CYS A 303 9.55 36.92 10.06
N PRO A 304 10.04 38.13 10.39
CA PRO A 304 11.32 38.64 9.89
C PRO A 304 12.55 38.07 10.60
N ASN A 305 12.36 37.27 11.66
CA ASN A 305 13.43 36.60 12.41
C ASN A 305 12.88 35.41 13.22
N LEU A 306 13.80 34.55 13.67
CA LEU A 306 13.49 33.35 14.44
C LEU A 306 12.77 33.63 15.76
N ASP A 307 13.18 34.64 16.53
CA ASP A 307 12.56 34.93 17.82
C ASP A 307 11.05 35.15 17.67
N MET A 308 10.64 35.92 16.66
CA MET A 308 9.23 36.16 16.40
C MET A 308 8.49 34.89 15.95
N GLY A 309 9.04 34.14 15.00
CA GLY A 309 8.41 32.92 14.48
C GLY A 309 8.29 31.83 15.56
N ASN A 310 9.37 31.59 16.31
CA ASN A 310 9.42 30.60 17.38
C ASN A 310 8.46 30.96 18.53
N LEU A 311 8.43 32.22 18.97
CA LEU A 311 7.49 32.67 19.98
C LEU A 311 6.05 32.50 19.52
N MET A 312 5.73 32.87 18.27
CA MET A 312 4.38 32.70 17.72
C MET A 312 3.96 31.23 17.70
N TYR A 313 4.84 30.33 17.25
CA TYR A 313 4.58 28.89 17.22
C TYR A 313 4.27 28.33 18.62
N HIS A 314 5.14 28.58 19.59
CA HIS A 314 4.95 28.03 20.94
C HIS A 314 3.81 28.70 21.70
N LEU A 315 3.60 30.02 21.55
CA LEU A 315 2.45 30.71 22.17
C LEU A 315 1.12 30.16 21.66
N HIS A 316 0.99 29.94 20.35
CA HIS A 316 -0.23 29.35 19.79
C HIS A 316 -0.44 27.92 20.26
N GLY A 317 0.62 27.12 20.36
CA GLY A 317 0.54 25.77 20.94
C GLY A 317 0.05 25.76 22.39
N VAL A 318 0.43 26.78 23.19
CA VAL A 318 -0.02 26.90 24.59
C VAL A 318 -1.45 27.46 24.69
N TRP A 319 -1.81 28.45 23.88
CA TRP A 319 -3.15 29.05 23.90
C TRP A 319 -4.23 28.14 23.30
N TYR A 320 -3.85 27.27 22.37
CA TYR A 320 -4.75 26.34 21.69
C TYR A 320 -4.23 24.91 21.85
N PRO A 321 -4.32 24.32 23.06
CA PRO A 321 -3.80 22.97 23.31
C PRO A 321 -4.53 21.88 22.51
N ASP A 322 -5.75 22.15 22.06
CA ASP A 322 -6.56 21.25 21.22
C ASP A 322 -6.33 21.49 19.70
N ALA A 323 -5.42 22.39 19.32
CA ALA A 323 -5.11 22.63 17.91
C ALA A 323 -4.24 21.50 17.36
N LYS A 324 -4.52 21.10 16.11
CA LYS A 324 -3.61 20.22 15.37
C LYS A 324 -2.40 21.04 14.95
N LYS A 325 -1.20 20.73 15.44
CA LYS A 325 0.05 21.46 15.14
C LYS A 325 1.12 20.54 14.56
N PHE A 326 1.89 21.02 13.59
CA PHE A 326 3.06 20.32 13.07
C PHE A 326 3.98 21.28 12.30
N ALA A 327 5.22 20.87 12.11
CA ALA A 327 6.21 21.63 11.35
C ALA A 327 6.54 20.96 10.03
N VAL A 328 6.86 21.75 9.01
CA VAL A 328 7.30 21.28 7.70
C VAL A 328 8.48 22.11 7.21
N LEU A 329 9.59 21.44 6.87
CA LEU A 329 10.79 22.08 6.35
C LEU A 329 10.73 22.29 4.82
N PHE A 330 11.27 23.40 4.34
CA PHE A 330 11.68 23.51 2.93
C PHE A 330 13.19 23.71 2.81
N GLY A 331 13.69 23.39 1.61
CA GLY A 331 15.11 23.48 1.28
C GLY A 331 15.93 22.23 1.64
N VAL A 332 15.25 21.15 2.05
CA VAL A 332 15.83 19.82 2.30
C VAL A 332 15.18 18.71 1.44
N ALA A 333 14.54 19.07 0.33
CA ALA A 333 13.82 18.14 -0.56
C ALA A 333 12.81 17.19 0.15
N SER A 334 12.16 17.64 1.23
CA SER A 334 11.24 16.81 2.04
C SER A 334 11.89 15.58 2.70
N ARG A 335 13.18 15.67 3.05
CA ARG A 335 13.97 14.56 3.64
C ARG A 335 14.13 14.64 5.16
N VAL A 336 13.63 15.69 5.81
CA VAL A 336 13.79 15.91 7.25
C VAL A 336 12.44 16.30 7.84
N VAL A 337 12.10 15.66 8.95
CA VAL A 337 11.04 16.08 9.86
C VAL A 337 11.71 16.40 11.19
N ASP A 338 11.67 17.67 11.57
CA ASP A 338 12.02 18.11 12.91
C ASP A 338 10.76 18.10 13.79
N LEU A 339 10.93 17.61 15.01
CA LEU A 339 9.88 17.53 16.01
C LEU A 339 10.23 18.48 17.13
N ALA A 340 9.25 19.28 17.56
CA ALA A 340 9.40 20.04 18.79
C ALA A 340 9.43 19.09 19.99
N MET A 341 10.23 19.37 21.01
CA MET A 341 10.33 18.50 22.20
C MET A 341 8.98 18.35 22.94
N ASP A 342 8.08 19.33 22.82
CA ASP A 342 6.72 19.31 23.36
C ASP A 342 5.69 18.68 22.42
N THR A 343 6.13 18.00 21.34
CA THR A 343 5.27 17.29 20.39
C THR A 343 4.45 16.22 21.09
N ASN A 344 3.23 15.98 20.60
CA ASN A 344 2.44 14.79 20.93
C ASN A 344 2.43 13.79 19.75
N THR A 345 1.77 12.66 19.92
CA THR A 345 1.62 11.62 18.89
C THR A 345 0.95 12.12 17.61
N GLU A 346 -0.10 12.95 17.71
CA GLU A 346 -0.81 13.49 16.56
C GLU A 346 0.08 14.43 15.73
N ASP A 347 0.82 15.32 16.40
CA ASP A 347 1.76 16.25 15.77
C ASP A 347 2.79 15.50 14.90
N ILE A 348 3.36 14.41 15.43
CA ILE A 348 4.33 13.56 14.72
C ILE A 348 3.69 12.95 13.46
N ARG A 349 2.48 12.38 13.59
CA ARG A 349 1.77 11.78 12.44
C ARG A 349 1.54 12.81 11.35
N LEU A 350 1.08 14.00 11.72
CA LEU A 350 0.81 15.08 10.76
C LEU A 350 2.08 15.58 10.08
N ALA A 351 3.17 15.78 10.83
CA ALA A 351 4.46 16.21 10.28
C ALA A 351 5.01 15.21 9.24
N VAL A 352 4.97 13.91 9.57
CA VAL A 352 5.43 12.84 8.65
C VAL A 352 4.52 12.74 7.43
N LYS A 353 3.18 12.78 7.60
CA LYS A 353 2.22 12.74 6.48
C LYS A 353 2.36 13.94 5.56
N ALA A 354 2.44 15.15 6.10
CA ALA A 354 2.61 16.37 5.32
C ALA A 354 3.93 16.36 4.52
N THR A 355 5.01 15.92 5.14
CA THR A 355 6.31 15.81 4.47
C THR A 355 6.31 14.70 3.41
N THR A 356 5.63 13.58 3.68
CA THR A 356 5.42 12.47 2.71
C THR A 356 4.63 12.94 1.49
N LEU A 357 3.52 13.65 1.69
CA LEU A 357 2.74 14.23 0.59
C LEU A 357 3.59 15.14 -0.29
N ARG A 358 4.45 15.96 0.32
CA ARG A 358 5.34 16.86 -0.42
C ARG A 358 6.41 16.07 -1.19
N LEU A 359 7.00 15.04 -0.61
CA LEU A 359 7.94 14.15 -1.29
C LEU A 359 7.30 13.51 -2.54
N LEU A 360 6.10 12.94 -2.40
CA LEU A 360 5.34 12.35 -3.51
C LEU A 360 5.01 13.39 -4.59
N SER A 361 4.65 14.61 -4.18
CA SER A 361 4.34 15.72 -5.10
C SER A 361 5.56 16.23 -5.88
N MET A 362 6.78 15.87 -5.45
CA MET A 362 8.03 16.14 -6.17
C MET A 362 8.39 15.05 -7.18
N GLY A 363 7.52 14.06 -7.41
CA GLY A 363 7.75 12.98 -8.36
C GLY A 363 8.64 11.86 -7.83
N TRP A 364 8.63 11.64 -6.51
CA TRP A 364 9.31 10.48 -5.92
C TRP A 364 8.63 9.18 -6.35
N GLU A 365 9.44 8.19 -6.75
CA GLU A 365 8.96 6.86 -7.19
C GLU A 365 9.39 5.73 -6.25
N LYS A 366 10.66 5.75 -5.81
CA LYS A 366 11.23 4.74 -4.91
C LYS A 366 12.44 5.23 -4.14
N THR A 367 12.74 4.56 -3.03
CA THR A 367 13.97 4.75 -2.27
C THR A 367 15.17 4.33 -3.12
N PRO A 368 16.23 5.16 -3.25
CA PRO A 368 17.31 4.90 -4.21
C PRO A 368 18.05 3.58 -4.02
N LEU A 369 18.49 3.27 -2.79
CA LEU A 369 19.26 2.05 -2.48
C LEU A 369 18.42 0.94 -1.84
N ASP A 370 17.29 1.31 -1.24
CA ASP A 370 16.33 0.45 -0.55
C ASP A 370 16.94 -0.60 0.41
N THR A 371 18.03 -0.24 1.07
CA THR A 371 18.88 -1.17 1.82
C THR A 371 18.16 -1.88 2.97
N PHE A 372 17.19 -1.21 3.59
CA PHE A 372 16.45 -1.78 4.72
C PHE A 372 15.31 -2.70 4.26
N PHE A 373 14.83 -2.56 3.02
CA PHE A 373 13.73 -3.34 2.46
C PHE A 373 14.16 -3.97 1.13
N PRO A 374 14.81 -5.15 1.17
CA PRO A 374 15.42 -5.76 -0.01
C PRO A 374 14.47 -5.85 -1.20
N LEU A 375 14.97 -5.50 -2.38
CA LEU A 375 14.25 -5.67 -3.65
C LEU A 375 14.34 -7.13 -4.09
N HIS A 376 13.19 -7.79 -4.21
CA HIS A 376 13.09 -9.16 -4.70
C HIS A 376 12.52 -9.18 -6.10
N LYS A 377 13.29 -9.66 -7.08
CA LYS A 377 12.79 -9.89 -8.43
C LYS A 377 12.25 -11.31 -8.53
N ILE A 378 10.96 -11.47 -8.84
CA ILE A 378 10.30 -12.78 -8.82
C ILE A 378 9.65 -13.05 -10.17
N LEU A 379 9.94 -14.23 -10.73
CA LEU A 379 9.26 -14.76 -11.91
C LEU A 379 8.06 -15.61 -11.47
N ALA A 380 6.85 -15.21 -11.86
CA ALA A 380 5.66 -16.01 -11.72
C ALA A 380 5.35 -16.81 -13.00
N ILE A 381 5.03 -18.10 -12.88
CA ILE A 381 4.74 -19.01 -14.00
C ILE A 381 3.40 -19.72 -13.80
N ASN A 382 2.49 -19.56 -14.76
CA ASN A 382 1.16 -20.14 -14.71
C ASN A 382 0.78 -20.77 -16.07
N PRO A 383 1.02 -22.08 -16.25
CA PRO A 383 0.60 -22.79 -17.45
C PRO A 383 -0.90 -23.09 -17.43
N GLY A 384 -1.61 -22.60 -18.44
CA GLY A 384 -3.00 -22.96 -18.75
C GLY A 384 -3.09 -23.97 -19.90
N SER A 385 -4.31 -24.43 -20.18
CA SER A 385 -4.56 -25.45 -21.22
C SER A 385 -4.03 -25.05 -22.59
N THR A 386 -4.35 -23.83 -23.03
CA THR A 386 -3.96 -23.29 -24.35
C THR A 386 -2.99 -22.11 -24.28
N SER A 387 -2.63 -21.65 -23.08
CA SER A 387 -1.69 -20.53 -22.90
C SER A 387 -0.69 -20.81 -21.78
N THR A 388 0.38 -20.05 -21.72
CA THR A 388 1.29 -19.99 -20.56
C THR A 388 1.51 -18.54 -20.21
N LYS A 389 1.00 -18.15 -19.04
CA LYS A 389 1.16 -16.79 -18.53
C LYS A 389 2.42 -16.72 -17.69
N ILE A 390 3.26 -15.73 -17.96
CA ILE A 390 4.42 -15.39 -17.15
C ILE A 390 4.38 -13.91 -16.77
N ALA A 391 4.96 -13.59 -15.63
CA ALA A 391 5.11 -12.22 -15.19
C ALA A 391 6.36 -12.09 -14.32
N VAL A 392 7.06 -10.96 -14.44
CA VAL A 392 8.18 -10.62 -13.57
C VAL A 392 7.80 -9.40 -12.76
N TYR A 393 7.99 -9.51 -11.45
CA TYR A 393 7.74 -8.44 -10.49
C TYR A 393 9.03 -8.06 -9.78
N GLU A 394 9.17 -6.78 -9.43
CA GLU A 394 10.11 -6.28 -8.43
C GLU A 394 9.28 -5.96 -7.19
N ASN A 395 9.42 -6.78 -6.14
CA ASN A 395 8.48 -6.82 -5.03
C ASN A 395 7.03 -7.00 -5.55
N ASP A 396 6.14 -6.05 -5.28
CA ASP A 396 4.75 -6.06 -5.72
C ASP A 396 4.50 -5.20 -6.97
N VAL A 397 5.55 -4.61 -7.55
CA VAL A 397 5.48 -3.82 -8.78
C VAL A 397 5.70 -4.71 -10.00
N GLU A 398 4.73 -4.74 -10.90
CA GLU A 398 4.81 -5.51 -12.15
C GLU A 398 5.81 -4.87 -13.12
N LEU A 399 6.89 -5.57 -13.48
CA LEU A 399 7.82 -5.13 -14.52
C LEU A 399 7.30 -5.48 -15.91
N PHE A 400 6.79 -6.71 -16.08
CA PHE A 400 6.01 -7.08 -17.24
C PHE A 400 5.19 -8.35 -17.01
N THR A 401 4.12 -8.49 -17.78
CA THR A 401 3.35 -9.73 -17.95
C THR A 401 3.27 -10.10 -19.43
N LYS A 402 3.38 -11.39 -19.74
CA LYS A 402 3.15 -11.91 -21.10
C LYS A 402 2.30 -13.18 -21.02
N GLU A 403 1.23 -13.22 -21.81
CA GLU A 403 0.47 -14.44 -22.04
C GLU A 403 0.92 -15.06 -23.36
N ILE A 404 1.62 -16.19 -23.27
CA ILE A 404 2.11 -16.95 -24.42
C ILE A 404 0.98 -17.84 -24.90
N GLN A 405 0.37 -17.53 -26.04
CA GLN A 405 -0.66 -18.35 -26.65
C GLN A 405 -0.02 -19.52 -27.39
N HIS A 406 -0.60 -20.71 -27.23
CA HIS A 406 -0.18 -21.93 -27.94
C HIS A 406 -1.31 -22.31 -28.88
N SER A 407 -1.04 -22.22 -30.18
CA SER A 407 -2.02 -22.56 -31.22
C SER A 407 -2.37 -24.04 -31.19
N ALA A 408 -3.55 -24.39 -31.69
CA ALA A 408 -3.95 -25.79 -31.83
C ALA A 408 -2.93 -26.60 -32.65
N SER A 409 -2.31 -26.00 -33.67
CA SER A 409 -1.26 -26.62 -34.48
C SER A 409 0.02 -26.92 -33.71
N GLU A 410 0.39 -26.09 -32.73
CA GLU A 410 1.57 -26.30 -31.88
C GLU A 410 1.31 -27.35 -30.80
N ILE A 411 0.06 -27.47 -30.35
CA ILE A 411 -0.35 -28.47 -29.35
C ILE A 411 -0.63 -29.84 -29.99
N ALA A 412 -1.08 -29.88 -31.25
CA ALA A 412 -1.46 -31.10 -31.97
C ALA A 412 -0.43 -32.26 -31.86
N PRO A 413 0.90 -32.03 -31.91
CA PRO A 413 1.89 -33.11 -31.76
C PRO A 413 1.83 -33.86 -30.41
N PHE A 414 1.20 -33.25 -29.40
CA PHE A 414 1.09 -33.80 -28.04
C PHE A 414 -0.30 -34.41 -27.76
N GLU A 415 -1.23 -34.37 -28.71
CA GLU A 415 -2.56 -34.97 -28.54
C GLU A 415 -2.44 -36.48 -28.27
N GLY A 416 -3.17 -36.95 -27.26
CA GLY A 416 -3.12 -38.36 -26.81
C GLY A 416 -1.90 -38.73 -25.97
N GLN A 417 -0.94 -37.81 -25.75
CA GLN A 417 0.19 -38.01 -24.86
C GLN A 417 -0.08 -37.43 -23.46
N PRO A 418 0.67 -37.87 -22.42
CA PRO A 418 0.60 -37.23 -21.11
C PRO A 418 0.91 -35.74 -21.21
N ILE A 419 0.23 -34.90 -20.42
CA ILE A 419 0.44 -33.44 -20.43
C ILE A 419 1.91 -33.04 -20.21
N THR A 420 2.67 -33.86 -19.47
CA THR A 420 4.10 -33.66 -19.20
C THR A 420 5.00 -33.77 -20.43
N SER A 421 4.52 -34.34 -21.53
CA SER A 421 5.21 -34.30 -22.83
C SER A 421 5.42 -32.87 -23.36
N GLN A 422 4.54 -31.92 -23.00
CA GLN A 422 4.64 -30.52 -23.39
C GLN A 422 5.70 -29.74 -22.59
N PHE A 423 6.33 -30.34 -21.58
CA PHE A 423 7.23 -29.66 -20.65
C PHE A 423 8.34 -28.85 -21.35
N ARG A 424 9.11 -29.47 -22.25
CA ARG A 424 10.21 -28.79 -22.95
C ARG A 424 9.71 -27.65 -23.83
N PHE A 425 8.67 -27.92 -24.62
CA PHE A 425 8.02 -26.92 -25.48
C PHE A 425 7.58 -25.68 -24.69
N ARG A 426 6.90 -25.87 -23.55
CA ARG A 426 6.44 -24.75 -22.71
C ARG A 426 7.61 -24.02 -22.03
N LYS A 427 8.64 -24.75 -21.56
CA LYS A 427 9.85 -24.15 -20.96
C LYS A 427 10.58 -23.25 -21.95
N ASP A 428 10.81 -23.74 -23.17
CA ASP A 428 11.56 -23.00 -24.19
C ASP A 428 10.82 -21.70 -24.58
N ALA A 429 9.48 -21.74 -24.61
CA ALA A 429 8.66 -20.55 -24.81
C ALA A 429 8.80 -19.53 -23.66
N VAL A 430 8.90 -19.99 -22.40
CA VAL A 430 9.15 -19.11 -21.24
C VAL A 430 10.53 -18.47 -21.34
N LEU A 431 11.57 -19.24 -21.67
CA LEU A 431 12.94 -18.72 -21.85
C LEU A 431 13.01 -17.68 -22.98
N ALA A 432 12.38 -17.96 -24.13
CA ALA A 432 12.32 -17.01 -25.23
C ALA A 432 11.64 -15.70 -24.82
N ALA A 433 10.52 -15.79 -24.07
CA ALA A 433 9.81 -14.61 -23.60
C ALA A 433 10.59 -13.77 -22.58
N LEU A 434 11.44 -14.38 -21.75
CA LEU A 434 12.35 -13.66 -20.86
C LEU A 434 13.48 -12.99 -21.66
N ALA A 435 14.07 -13.70 -22.61
CA ALA A 435 15.16 -13.21 -23.44
C ALA A 435 14.74 -11.99 -24.30
N GLU A 436 13.50 -11.96 -24.80
CA GLU A 436 12.92 -10.78 -25.48
C GLU A 436 12.94 -9.50 -24.62
N ARG A 437 12.99 -9.64 -23.29
CA ARG A 437 13.07 -8.53 -22.32
C ARG A 437 14.48 -8.31 -21.77
N GLY A 438 15.47 -9.05 -22.27
CA GLY A 438 16.85 -8.99 -21.76
C GLY A 438 16.98 -9.53 -20.33
N LEU A 439 16.11 -10.48 -19.95
CA LEU A 439 16.11 -11.12 -18.64
C LEU A 439 16.48 -12.58 -18.75
N GLU A 440 17.18 -13.08 -17.74
CA GLU A 440 17.51 -14.49 -17.57
C GLU A 440 16.98 -15.01 -16.22
N PRO A 441 16.77 -16.33 -16.06
CA PRO A 441 16.40 -16.90 -14.76
C PRO A 441 17.37 -16.52 -13.64
N GLY A 442 18.66 -16.36 -13.96
CA GLY A 442 19.71 -15.94 -13.02
C GLY A 442 19.53 -14.55 -12.42
N ASP A 443 18.70 -13.69 -13.02
CA ASP A 443 18.39 -12.35 -12.53
C ASP A 443 17.32 -12.34 -11.42
N MET A 444 16.72 -13.50 -11.13
CA MET A 444 15.61 -13.63 -10.20
C MET A 444 16.09 -13.95 -8.78
N SER A 445 15.42 -13.38 -7.78
CA SER A 445 15.53 -13.76 -6.37
C SER A 445 14.76 -15.04 -6.06
N ALA A 446 13.68 -15.34 -6.81
CA ALA A 446 12.92 -16.59 -6.72
C ALA A 446 12.06 -16.82 -7.97
N ILE A 447 11.63 -18.07 -8.17
CA ILE A 447 10.58 -18.43 -9.14
C ILE A 447 9.35 -18.97 -8.39
N ALA A 448 8.17 -18.41 -8.66
CA ALA A 448 6.90 -18.83 -8.11
C ALA A 448 6.03 -19.46 -9.19
N ALA A 449 5.62 -20.72 -9.03
CA ALA A 449 4.81 -21.43 -10.00
C ALA A 449 3.42 -21.75 -9.45
N ARG A 450 2.43 -21.81 -10.35
CA ARG A 450 1.14 -22.42 -10.03
C ARG A 450 1.34 -23.90 -9.71
N GLY A 451 0.80 -24.33 -8.56
CA GLY A 451 0.81 -25.73 -8.18
C GLY A 451 -0.09 -26.59 -9.08
N GLY A 452 0.40 -27.80 -9.39
CA GLY A 452 -0.33 -28.80 -10.18
C GLY A 452 -1.28 -29.67 -9.36
N LEU A 453 -1.75 -30.75 -9.96
CA LEU A 453 -2.54 -31.79 -9.31
C LEU A 453 -1.61 -32.74 -8.53
N ILE A 454 -1.27 -32.35 -7.31
CA ILE A 454 -0.51 -33.14 -6.33
C ILE A 454 -1.42 -33.68 -5.23
N TYR A 455 -0.89 -34.49 -4.29
CA TYR A 455 -1.70 -34.93 -3.15
C TYR A 455 -2.28 -33.74 -2.38
N PRO A 456 -3.45 -33.89 -1.74
CA PRO A 456 -4.05 -32.82 -0.95
C PRO A 456 -3.09 -32.33 0.15
N ILE A 457 -2.89 -31.01 0.23
CA ILE A 457 -2.03 -30.37 1.21
C ILE A 457 -2.72 -29.13 1.79
N PRO A 458 -2.32 -28.64 2.98
CA PRO A 458 -2.80 -27.37 3.49
C PRO A 458 -2.40 -26.17 2.60
N HIS A 459 -2.94 -24.98 2.87
CA HIS A 459 -2.54 -23.78 2.13
C HIS A 459 -1.11 -23.37 2.49
N GLY A 460 -0.43 -22.66 1.59
CA GLY A 460 0.90 -22.08 1.83
C GLY A 460 1.82 -22.09 0.62
N THR A 461 3.04 -21.62 0.85
CA THR A 461 4.14 -21.65 -0.10
C THR A 461 5.02 -22.87 0.17
N TYR A 462 5.30 -23.65 -0.87
CA TYR A 462 6.01 -24.92 -0.75
C TYR A 462 7.28 -24.92 -1.58
N TRP A 463 8.35 -25.49 -1.02
CA TRP A 463 9.55 -25.83 -1.78
C TRP A 463 9.20 -26.84 -2.87
N ILE A 464 9.79 -26.66 -4.06
CA ILE A 464 9.70 -27.66 -5.10
C ILE A 464 10.77 -28.73 -4.85
N ASP A 465 10.36 -29.87 -4.30
CA ASP A 465 11.22 -31.01 -4.01
C ASP A 465 11.13 -32.11 -5.08
N GLU A 466 12.06 -33.07 -5.05
CA GLU A 466 12.10 -34.18 -6.02
C GLU A 466 10.82 -35.04 -6.00
N LEU A 467 10.19 -35.16 -4.83
CA LEU A 467 9.00 -35.99 -4.66
C LEU A 467 7.77 -35.35 -5.32
N MET A 468 7.60 -34.04 -5.17
CA MET A 468 6.60 -33.26 -5.88
C MET A 468 6.78 -33.38 -7.40
N LEU A 469 8.01 -33.26 -7.88
CA LEU A 469 8.33 -33.40 -9.30
C LEU A 469 7.99 -34.81 -9.81
N ALA A 470 8.25 -35.86 -9.01
CA ALA A 470 7.91 -37.24 -9.35
C ALA A 470 6.39 -37.45 -9.43
N ASP A 471 5.64 -36.95 -8.45
CA ASP A 471 4.17 -37.05 -8.41
C ASP A 471 3.50 -36.32 -9.58
N LEU A 472 4.00 -35.12 -9.92
CA LEU A 472 3.53 -34.35 -11.07
C LEU A 472 3.83 -35.04 -12.40
N LYS A 473 5.01 -35.67 -12.52
CA LYS A 473 5.38 -36.48 -13.71
C LYS A 473 4.50 -37.70 -13.85
N ALA A 474 4.21 -38.39 -12.74
CA ALA A 474 3.35 -39.56 -12.68
C ALA A 474 1.86 -39.23 -12.79
N CYS A 475 1.47 -37.94 -12.69
CA CYS A 475 0.09 -37.47 -12.76
C CYS A 475 -0.81 -38.17 -11.71
N VAL A 476 -0.31 -38.32 -10.48
CA VAL A 476 -0.96 -39.11 -9.41
C VAL A 476 -2.40 -38.68 -9.08
N MET A 477 -2.71 -37.39 -9.24
CA MET A 477 -4.04 -36.83 -9.04
C MET A 477 -4.70 -36.34 -10.34
N GLY A 478 -4.17 -36.74 -11.50
CA GLY A 478 -4.70 -36.41 -12.82
C GLY A 478 -3.78 -35.55 -13.68
N GLN A 479 -4.19 -35.36 -14.93
CA GLN A 479 -3.44 -34.59 -15.93
C GLN A 479 -4.05 -33.19 -16.10
N HIS A 480 -3.23 -32.17 -15.87
CA HIS A 480 -3.61 -30.78 -16.13
C HIS A 480 -2.38 -29.95 -16.50
N ALA A 481 -2.56 -28.88 -17.29
CA ALA A 481 -1.46 -28.03 -17.74
C ALA A 481 -0.68 -27.40 -16.57
N SER A 482 -1.35 -27.11 -15.45
CA SER A 482 -0.71 -26.60 -14.24
C SER A 482 0.36 -27.54 -13.66
N ASN A 483 0.33 -28.85 -13.97
CA ASN A 483 1.39 -29.78 -13.58
C ASN A 483 2.76 -29.37 -14.12
N LEU A 484 2.80 -28.64 -15.24
CA LEU A 484 4.04 -28.16 -15.85
C LEU A 484 4.67 -27.01 -15.07
N GLY A 485 3.92 -26.29 -14.23
CA GLY A 485 4.39 -25.08 -13.57
C GLY A 485 5.62 -25.35 -12.70
N ALA A 486 5.49 -26.29 -11.76
CA ALA A 486 6.59 -26.66 -10.88
C ALA A 486 7.76 -27.32 -11.64
N LEU A 487 7.47 -28.12 -12.67
CA LEU A 487 8.50 -28.74 -13.50
C LEU A 487 9.36 -27.68 -14.19
N ILE A 488 8.72 -26.65 -14.78
CA ILE A 488 9.40 -25.54 -15.46
C ILE A 488 10.21 -24.74 -14.44
N ALA A 489 9.62 -24.35 -13.32
CA ALA A 489 10.31 -23.57 -12.30
C ALA A 489 11.56 -24.27 -11.75
N ALA A 490 11.47 -25.56 -11.41
CA ALA A 490 12.61 -26.34 -10.93
C ALA A 490 13.74 -26.45 -11.95
N GLU A 491 13.39 -26.67 -13.22
CA GLU A 491 14.39 -26.77 -14.30
C GLU A 491 15.10 -25.43 -14.56
N LEU A 492 14.40 -24.31 -14.46
CA LEU A 492 14.98 -22.97 -14.65
C LEU A 492 16.02 -22.62 -13.57
N VAL A 493 15.94 -23.23 -12.38
CA VAL A 493 16.86 -22.97 -11.25
C VAL A 493 17.86 -24.10 -10.97
N HIS A 494 17.80 -25.23 -11.68
CA HIS A 494 18.55 -26.46 -11.38
C HIS A 494 20.05 -26.27 -11.11
N ASN A 495 20.70 -25.30 -11.78
CA ASN A 495 22.13 -25.01 -11.64
C ASN A 495 22.41 -23.71 -10.87
N SER A 496 21.50 -23.29 -9.99
CA SER A 496 21.59 -22.02 -9.25
C SER A 496 21.18 -22.19 -7.79
N ASN A 497 21.49 -21.20 -6.95
CA ASN A 497 20.99 -21.12 -5.58
C ASN A 497 19.62 -20.40 -5.48
N ILE A 498 18.97 -20.17 -6.62
CA ILE A 498 17.70 -19.44 -6.67
C ILE A 498 16.59 -20.38 -6.20
N PRO A 499 15.80 -20.01 -5.18
CA PRO A 499 14.70 -20.81 -4.71
C PRO A 499 13.55 -20.85 -5.71
N ALA A 500 12.88 -22.00 -5.83
CA ALA A 500 11.65 -22.17 -6.59
C ALA A 500 10.53 -22.73 -5.72
N PHE A 501 9.34 -22.16 -5.88
CA PHE A 501 8.18 -22.46 -5.05
C PHE A 501 6.95 -22.79 -5.88
N ILE A 502 6.04 -23.59 -5.31
CA ILE A 502 4.62 -23.49 -5.65
C ILE A 502 3.88 -22.72 -4.57
N VAL A 503 2.80 -22.04 -4.94
CA VAL A 503 1.94 -21.32 -4.00
C VAL A 503 0.51 -21.81 -4.18
N ASP A 504 -0.12 -22.20 -3.07
CA ASP A 504 -1.54 -22.55 -2.96
C ASP A 504 -2.09 -23.35 -4.17
N PRO A 505 -1.65 -24.63 -4.35
CA PRO A 505 -2.11 -25.46 -5.46
C PRO A 505 -3.64 -25.60 -5.50
N VAL A 506 -4.17 -26.01 -6.64
CA VAL A 506 -5.62 -26.28 -6.78
C VAL A 506 -6.13 -27.41 -5.86
N THR A 507 -5.20 -28.19 -5.29
CA THR A 507 -5.43 -29.29 -4.36
C THR A 507 -5.27 -28.90 -2.88
N VAL A 508 -5.25 -27.59 -2.58
CA VAL A 508 -5.32 -27.12 -1.18
C VAL A 508 -6.57 -27.70 -0.52
N ASP A 509 -6.36 -28.35 0.61
CA ASP A 509 -7.41 -29.06 1.34
C ASP A 509 -7.13 -29.00 2.85
N GLU A 510 -7.87 -28.12 3.54
CA GLU A 510 -7.85 -27.97 5.00
C GLU A 510 -9.20 -28.35 5.62
N VAL A 511 -10.07 -29.02 4.86
CA VAL A 511 -11.44 -29.26 5.30
C VAL A 511 -11.50 -30.41 6.30
N LEU A 512 -12.37 -30.25 7.30
CA LEU A 512 -12.64 -31.29 8.29
C LEU A 512 -13.44 -32.45 7.67
N GLU A 513 -13.35 -33.63 8.29
CA GLU A 513 -14.08 -34.83 7.82
C GLU A 513 -15.60 -34.61 7.67
N ARG A 514 -16.19 -33.78 8.55
CA ARG A 514 -17.62 -33.41 8.48
C ARG A 514 -18.02 -32.79 7.14
N VAL A 515 -17.11 -32.10 6.48
CA VAL A 515 -17.32 -31.44 5.17
C VAL A 515 -17.34 -32.47 4.04
N ARG A 516 -16.68 -33.62 4.22
CA ARG A 516 -16.53 -34.65 3.17
C ARG A 516 -17.73 -35.61 3.07
N ILE A 517 -18.54 -35.70 4.12
CA ILE A 517 -19.66 -36.62 4.23
C ILE A 517 -20.85 -36.09 3.41
N THR A 518 -21.26 -36.84 2.38
CA THR A 518 -22.34 -36.45 1.44
C THR A 518 -23.70 -37.10 1.73
N GLY A 519 -23.74 -38.06 2.67
CA GLY A 519 -24.89 -38.93 2.92
C GLY A 519 -24.86 -40.27 2.17
N VAL A 520 -23.94 -40.46 1.21
CA VAL A 520 -23.74 -41.75 0.51
C VAL A 520 -22.33 -42.28 0.75
N LYS A 521 -22.18 -43.48 1.32
CA LYS A 521 -20.87 -44.06 1.70
C LYS A 521 -19.82 -44.07 0.58
N ARG A 522 -20.25 -44.24 -0.68
CA ARG A 522 -19.37 -44.29 -1.86
C ARG A 522 -19.08 -42.92 -2.49
N ILE A 523 -19.78 -41.86 -2.07
CA ILE A 523 -19.61 -40.51 -2.62
C ILE A 523 -19.04 -39.64 -1.51
N ARG A 524 -17.87 -39.06 -1.75
CA ARG A 524 -17.24 -38.13 -0.81
C ARG A 524 -17.00 -36.81 -1.53
N ARG A 525 -17.22 -35.71 -0.83
CA ARG A 525 -16.93 -34.38 -1.37
C ARG A 525 -15.43 -34.22 -1.52
N ARG A 526 -15.00 -33.70 -2.68
CA ARG A 526 -13.61 -33.31 -2.94
C ARG A 526 -13.48 -31.81 -2.83
N VAL A 527 -12.28 -31.36 -2.52
CA VAL A 527 -11.97 -29.95 -2.32
C VAL A 527 -11.12 -29.52 -3.50
N ILE A 528 -11.76 -29.10 -4.58
CA ILE A 528 -11.10 -28.58 -5.78
C ILE A 528 -11.73 -27.23 -6.09
N SER A 529 -10.91 -26.19 -6.03
CA SER A 529 -11.40 -24.81 -6.13
C SER A 529 -10.33 -23.87 -6.68
N HIS A 530 -10.67 -22.59 -6.79
CA HIS A 530 -9.72 -21.53 -7.13
C HIS A 530 -8.92 -21.09 -5.89
N ALA A 531 -8.29 -22.05 -5.20
CA ALA A 531 -7.66 -21.86 -3.88
C ALA A 531 -6.67 -20.68 -3.87
N LEU A 532 -5.77 -20.62 -4.85
CA LEU A 532 -4.83 -19.50 -5.01
C LEU A 532 -5.53 -18.12 -4.98
N ASN A 533 -6.59 -17.94 -5.77
CA ASN A 533 -7.29 -16.66 -5.82
C ASN A 533 -8.13 -16.40 -4.55
N GLN A 534 -8.72 -17.45 -3.97
CA GLN A 534 -9.48 -17.37 -2.72
C GLN A 534 -8.61 -16.88 -1.57
N ILE A 535 -7.50 -17.58 -1.32
CA ILE A 535 -6.55 -17.29 -0.25
C ILE A 535 -5.85 -15.94 -0.49
N ALA A 536 -5.45 -15.64 -1.72
CA ALA A 536 -4.85 -14.35 -2.04
C ALA A 536 -5.82 -13.16 -1.83
N THR A 537 -7.11 -13.35 -2.11
CA THR A 537 -8.14 -12.33 -1.83
C THR A 537 -8.31 -12.13 -0.33
N ALA A 538 -8.32 -13.21 0.46
CA ALA A 538 -8.39 -13.11 1.92
C ALA A 538 -7.15 -12.41 2.51
N HIS A 539 -5.93 -12.74 2.06
CA HIS A 539 -4.71 -12.03 2.43
C HIS A 539 -4.75 -10.55 2.05
N ARG A 540 -5.26 -10.22 0.86
CA ARG A 540 -5.40 -8.84 0.41
C ARG A 540 -6.37 -8.08 1.31
N PHE A 541 -7.53 -8.65 1.63
CA PHE A 541 -8.47 -8.05 2.55
C PHE A 541 -7.84 -7.83 3.93
N ALA A 542 -7.07 -8.80 4.45
CA ALA A 542 -6.35 -8.61 5.71
C ALA A 542 -5.37 -7.42 5.64
N ALA A 543 -4.55 -7.33 4.59
CA ALA A 543 -3.58 -6.25 4.40
C ALA A 543 -4.27 -4.87 4.24
N ASP A 544 -5.35 -4.80 3.45
CA ASP A 544 -6.12 -3.56 3.23
C ASP A 544 -6.79 -3.07 4.53
N ASN A 545 -6.95 -3.95 5.53
CA ASN A 545 -7.46 -3.65 6.87
C ASN A 545 -6.36 -3.69 7.96
N GLU A 546 -5.08 -3.68 7.56
CA GLU A 546 -3.91 -3.64 8.45
C GLU A 546 -3.91 -4.73 9.52
N THR A 547 -4.31 -5.94 9.12
CA THR A 547 -4.35 -7.14 9.95
C THR A 547 -3.76 -8.34 9.19
N PHE A 548 -3.76 -9.51 9.83
CA PHE A 548 -3.25 -10.76 9.26
C PHE A 548 -4.38 -11.70 8.85
N TYR A 549 -4.08 -12.58 7.90
CA TYR A 549 -5.05 -13.58 7.42
C TYR A 549 -5.51 -14.53 8.54
N ASP A 550 -4.66 -14.80 9.52
CA ASP A 550 -4.98 -15.62 10.69
C ASP A 550 -5.89 -14.92 11.72
N GLN A 551 -6.15 -13.62 11.55
CA GLN A 551 -7.02 -12.82 12.42
C GLN A 551 -8.41 -12.56 11.83
N ILE A 552 -8.74 -13.10 10.65
CA ILE A 552 -10.00 -12.82 9.96
C ILE A 552 -10.86 -14.07 9.70
N ASN A 553 -12.17 -13.86 9.66
CA ASN A 553 -13.21 -14.79 9.26
C ASN A 553 -13.95 -14.21 8.03
N VAL A 554 -13.73 -14.78 6.84
CA VAL A 554 -14.34 -14.27 5.61
C VAL A 554 -14.93 -15.38 4.75
N VAL A 555 -15.98 -15.06 3.99
CA VAL A 555 -16.47 -15.92 2.91
C VAL A 555 -16.01 -15.33 1.59
N VAL A 556 -15.33 -16.11 0.77
CA VAL A 556 -14.80 -15.65 -0.51
C VAL A 556 -15.54 -16.34 -1.65
N ALA A 557 -16.18 -15.55 -2.52
CA ALA A 557 -16.85 -16.03 -3.72
C ALA A 557 -16.02 -15.64 -4.95
N HIS A 558 -15.32 -16.63 -5.52
CA HIS A 558 -14.67 -16.48 -6.81
C HIS A 558 -15.68 -16.80 -7.91
N MET A 559 -15.92 -15.83 -8.79
CA MET A 559 -16.93 -15.89 -9.84
C MET A 559 -16.28 -15.68 -11.21
N GLY A 560 -16.00 -16.78 -11.91
CA GLY A 560 -15.36 -16.81 -13.23
C GLY A 560 -16.00 -17.86 -14.13
N GLY A 561 -15.20 -18.51 -14.98
CA GLY A 561 -15.66 -19.63 -15.82
C GLY A 561 -16.16 -20.84 -15.01
N GLY A 562 -15.73 -20.96 -13.75
CA GLY A 562 -16.37 -21.74 -12.70
C GLY A 562 -16.59 -20.86 -11.46
N ILE A 563 -17.47 -21.30 -10.57
CA ILE A 563 -17.75 -20.58 -9.32
C ILE A 563 -17.33 -21.43 -8.13
N SER A 564 -16.49 -20.87 -7.26
CA SER A 564 -16.16 -21.45 -5.97
C SER A 564 -16.49 -20.46 -4.86
N VAL A 565 -17.18 -20.91 -3.83
CA VAL A 565 -17.52 -20.15 -2.64
C VAL A 565 -16.94 -20.88 -1.45
N GLY A 566 -15.99 -20.25 -0.77
CA GLY A 566 -15.23 -20.87 0.31
C GLY A 566 -15.26 -20.09 1.62
N ALA A 567 -15.19 -20.81 2.73
CA ALA A 567 -15.13 -20.29 4.09
C ALA A 567 -13.67 -20.25 4.57
N HIS A 568 -13.23 -19.07 4.99
CA HIS A 568 -11.90 -18.84 5.53
C HIS A 568 -12.02 -18.44 7.00
N LYS A 569 -11.55 -19.30 7.90
CA LYS A 569 -11.64 -19.08 9.35
C LYS A 569 -10.24 -19.00 9.94
N ARG A 570 -9.85 -17.82 10.43
CA ARG A 570 -8.56 -17.58 11.12
C ARG A 570 -7.38 -18.19 10.37
N GLY A 571 -7.26 -17.82 9.10
CA GLY A 571 -6.16 -18.28 8.26
C GLY A 571 -6.36 -19.67 7.64
N HIS A 572 -7.46 -20.38 7.91
CA HIS A 572 -7.70 -21.71 7.36
C HIS A 572 -8.85 -21.73 6.35
N TYR A 573 -8.63 -22.44 5.24
CA TYR A 573 -9.60 -22.62 4.17
C TYR A 573 -10.46 -23.88 4.40
N ILE A 574 -11.47 -23.73 5.25
CA ILE A 574 -12.10 -24.84 5.98
C ILE A 574 -13.30 -25.49 5.29
N ASP A 575 -13.90 -24.87 4.27
CA ASP A 575 -15.00 -25.42 3.47
C ASP A 575 -15.08 -24.72 2.11
N VAL A 576 -15.27 -25.45 1.01
CA VAL A 576 -15.54 -24.90 -0.33
C VAL A 576 -16.19 -25.97 -1.22
N ASN A 577 -17.09 -25.57 -2.13
CA ASN A 577 -17.69 -26.47 -3.10
C ASN A 577 -16.66 -27.06 -4.11
N ASP A 578 -16.90 -28.28 -4.59
CA ASP A 578 -16.19 -28.88 -5.73
C ASP A 578 -16.56 -28.12 -7.01
N ALA A 579 -15.83 -27.04 -7.26
CA ALA A 579 -16.08 -26.17 -8.39
C ALA A 579 -15.75 -26.85 -9.72
N LEU A 580 -14.93 -27.90 -9.73
CA LEU A 580 -14.51 -28.61 -10.95
C LEU A 580 -15.60 -29.56 -11.45
N ASP A 581 -16.12 -30.42 -10.57
CA ASP A 581 -16.99 -31.53 -10.95
C ASP A 581 -18.49 -31.28 -10.67
N GLY A 582 -18.90 -30.02 -10.51
CA GLY A 582 -20.30 -29.62 -10.63
C GLY A 582 -21.05 -29.44 -9.31
N GLU A 583 -20.36 -29.10 -8.21
CA GLU A 583 -21.02 -28.69 -6.97
C GLU A 583 -21.14 -27.17 -6.88
N GLY A 584 -22.27 -26.66 -6.40
CA GLY A 584 -22.48 -25.25 -6.10
C GLY A 584 -23.30 -24.52 -7.16
N PRO A 585 -23.17 -23.18 -7.25
CA PRO A 585 -23.90 -22.37 -8.23
C PRO A 585 -23.53 -22.73 -9.67
N PHE A 586 -24.49 -22.67 -10.59
CA PHE A 586 -24.15 -22.70 -12.02
C PHE A 586 -23.34 -21.46 -12.42
N SER A 587 -22.50 -21.62 -13.44
CA SER A 587 -21.55 -20.60 -13.90
C SER A 587 -21.77 -20.30 -15.39
N PRO A 588 -20.94 -19.46 -16.05
CA PRO A 588 -21.05 -19.27 -17.50
C PRO A 588 -20.92 -20.56 -18.33
N GLN A 589 -20.17 -21.56 -17.85
CA GLN A 589 -19.83 -22.77 -18.63
C GLN A 589 -20.06 -24.09 -17.87
N ARG A 590 -20.62 -24.06 -16.66
CA ARG A 590 -20.86 -25.24 -15.82
C ARG A 590 -22.27 -25.25 -15.26
N SER A 591 -22.89 -26.43 -15.20
CA SER A 591 -24.26 -26.59 -14.71
C SER A 591 -24.43 -26.35 -13.22
N GLY A 592 -23.37 -26.51 -12.43
CA GLY A 592 -23.46 -26.53 -10.96
C GLY A 592 -24.33 -27.68 -10.46
N SER A 593 -24.84 -27.55 -9.23
CA SER A 593 -25.65 -28.57 -8.57
C SER A 593 -27.01 -28.77 -9.26
N LEU A 594 -27.34 -30.02 -9.57
CA LEU A 594 -28.59 -30.42 -10.22
C LEU A 594 -29.44 -31.34 -9.31
N PRO A 595 -30.77 -31.39 -9.50
CA PRO A 595 -31.61 -32.40 -8.85
C PRO A 595 -31.20 -33.82 -9.23
N VAL A 596 -30.75 -34.61 -8.25
CA VAL A 596 -30.17 -35.94 -8.47
C VAL A 596 -31.12 -36.90 -9.20
N GLY A 597 -32.41 -36.90 -8.87
CA GLY A 597 -33.41 -37.75 -9.54
C GLY A 597 -33.51 -37.46 -11.04
N GLN A 598 -33.58 -36.18 -11.41
CA GLN A 598 -33.66 -35.78 -12.82
C GLN A 598 -32.36 -36.08 -13.57
N LEU A 599 -31.20 -35.93 -12.93
CA LEU A 599 -29.92 -36.32 -13.52
C LEU A 599 -29.86 -37.83 -13.77
N ILE A 600 -30.35 -38.65 -12.84
CA ILE A 600 -30.44 -40.11 -13.02
C ILE A 600 -31.35 -40.43 -14.21
N ASP A 601 -32.55 -39.85 -14.27
CA ASP A 601 -33.47 -40.05 -15.38
C ASP A 601 -32.84 -39.66 -16.73
N LEU A 602 -32.10 -38.55 -16.78
CA LEU A 602 -31.38 -38.10 -17.97
C LEU A 602 -30.26 -39.09 -18.36
N CYS A 603 -29.46 -39.55 -17.40
CA CYS A 603 -28.40 -40.54 -17.60
C CYS A 603 -28.90 -41.86 -18.20
N PHE A 604 -30.12 -42.27 -17.87
CA PHE A 604 -30.71 -43.53 -18.33
C PHE A 604 -31.79 -43.34 -19.41
N SER A 605 -31.98 -42.12 -19.92
CA SER A 605 -32.98 -41.81 -20.96
C SER A 605 -32.67 -42.41 -22.33
N GLY A 606 -31.40 -42.75 -22.59
CA GLY A 606 -30.90 -43.13 -23.91
C GLY A 606 -30.70 -41.96 -24.88
N GLN A 607 -30.93 -40.71 -24.45
CA GLN A 607 -30.84 -39.51 -25.30
C GLN A 607 -29.43 -38.92 -25.36
N LEU A 608 -28.63 -39.10 -24.31
CA LEU A 608 -27.28 -38.54 -24.21
C LEU A 608 -26.29 -39.62 -23.79
N SER A 609 -25.09 -39.55 -24.35
CA SER A 609 -23.94 -40.34 -23.93
C SER A 609 -23.32 -39.79 -22.64
N GLU A 610 -22.55 -40.63 -21.94
CA GLU A 610 -21.78 -40.20 -20.75
C GLU A 610 -20.89 -38.98 -21.08
N ALA A 611 -20.25 -38.96 -22.24
CA ALA A 611 -19.38 -37.87 -22.67
C ALA A 611 -20.15 -36.55 -22.85
N GLU A 612 -21.39 -36.60 -23.36
CA GLU A 612 -22.24 -35.42 -23.50
C GLU A 612 -22.73 -34.91 -22.15
N ILE A 613 -23.12 -35.82 -21.25
CA ILE A 613 -23.52 -35.44 -19.87
C ILE A 613 -22.34 -34.81 -19.12
N ARG A 614 -21.12 -35.35 -19.28
CA ARG A 614 -19.91 -34.74 -18.71
C ARG A 614 -19.64 -33.34 -19.29
N LYS A 615 -19.89 -33.10 -20.58
CA LYS A 615 -19.78 -31.77 -21.19
C LYS A 615 -20.84 -30.79 -20.68
N LEU A 616 -22.06 -31.25 -20.41
CA LEU A 616 -23.09 -30.43 -19.77
C LEU A 616 -22.67 -30.01 -18.36
N ASN A 617 -21.99 -30.89 -17.63
CA ASN A 617 -21.42 -30.51 -16.33
C ASN A 617 -20.28 -29.49 -16.48
N LEU A 618 -19.34 -29.75 -17.40
CA LEU A 618 -18.12 -28.97 -17.59
C LEU A 618 -17.93 -28.58 -19.07
N GLY A 619 -18.12 -27.30 -19.37
CA GLY A 619 -17.79 -26.67 -20.65
C GLY A 619 -18.99 -26.30 -21.52
N ARG A 620 -20.15 -26.93 -21.32
CA ARG A 620 -21.40 -26.63 -22.05
C ARG A 620 -22.63 -26.44 -21.18
N GLY A 621 -22.48 -26.34 -19.86
CA GLY A 621 -23.60 -26.06 -18.95
C GLY A 621 -23.71 -24.59 -18.55
N GLY A 622 -24.78 -24.21 -17.87
CA GLY A 622 -24.94 -22.86 -17.31
C GLY A 622 -25.34 -21.83 -18.38
N LEU A 623 -24.76 -20.63 -18.38
CA LEU A 623 -25.20 -19.56 -19.30
C LEU A 623 -25.09 -19.93 -20.77
N ILE A 624 -24.04 -20.66 -21.16
CA ILE A 624 -23.87 -21.09 -22.55
C ILE A 624 -24.99 -22.02 -23.01
N ASP A 625 -25.49 -22.87 -22.12
CA ASP A 625 -26.63 -23.76 -22.40
C ASP A 625 -27.95 -22.98 -22.40
N LEU A 626 -28.15 -22.13 -21.39
CA LEU A 626 -29.42 -21.45 -21.14
C LEU A 626 -29.67 -20.25 -22.05
N LEU A 627 -28.61 -19.54 -22.47
CA LEU A 627 -28.68 -18.28 -23.20
C LEU A 627 -27.84 -18.26 -24.49
N GLY A 628 -27.01 -19.28 -24.72
CA GLY A 628 -26.13 -19.36 -25.90
C GLY A 628 -24.88 -18.47 -25.82
N THR A 629 -24.56 -17.92 -24.64
CA THR A 629 -23.37 -17.08 -24.44
C THR A 629 -22.74 -17.30 -23.07
N THR A 630 -21.42 -17.13 -22.97
CA THR A 630 -20.69 -17.09 -21.70
C THR A 630 -20.39 -15.66 -21.25
N ASP A 631 -20.70 -14.66 -22.07
CA ASP A 631 -20.35 -13.27 -21.80
C ASP A 631 -21.45 -12.58 -20.99
N LEU A 632 -21.17 -12.28 -19.73
CA LEU A 632 -22.12 -11.62 -18.84
C LEU A 632 -22.52 -10.22 -19.35
N ARG A 633 -21.65 -9.53 -20.10
CA ARG A 633 -21.96 -8.21 -20.67
C ARG A 633 -23.03 -8.32 -21.74
N GLU A 634 -23.01 -9.40 -22.52
CA GLU A 634 -24.05 -9.69 -23.50
C GLU A 634 -25.38 -10.00 -22.80
N VAL A 635 -25.34 -10.77 -21.71
CA VAL A 635 -26.54 -11.05 -20.90
C VAL A 635 -27.16 -9.76 -20.36
N GLU A 636 -26.35 -8.87 -19.80
CA GLU A 636 -26.82 -7.56 -19.31
C GLU A 636 -27.40 -6.68 -20.43
N ASP A 637 -26.77 -6.66 -21.61
CA ASP A 637 -27.29 -5.96 -22.79
C ASP A 637 -28.64 -6.52 -23.23
N ARG A 638 -28.81 -7.86 -23.26
CA ARG A 638 -30.11 -8.50 -23.55
C ARG A 638 -31.18 -8.11 -22.52
N ILE A 639 -30.83 -8.09 -21.23
CA ILE A 639 -31.74 -7.65 -20.16
C ILE A 639 -32.16 -6.19 -20.39
N SER A 640 -31.23 -5.31 -20.74
CA SER A 640 -31.53 -3.89 -21.02
C SER A 640 -32.47 -3.71 -22.22
N LYS A 641 -32.45 -4.66 -23.16
CA LYS A 641 -33.33 -4.72 -24.34
C LYS A 641 -34.66 -5.43 -24.07
N GLY A 642 -34.90 -5.87 -22.84
CA GLY A 642 -36.16 -6.48 -22.41
C GLY A 642 -36.25 -8.00 -22.58
N ASP A 643 -35.13 -8.71 -22.75
CA ASP A 643 -35.10 -10.17 -22.74
C ASP A 643 -35.40 -10.70 -21.32
N GLN A 644 -36.64 -11.16 -21.13
CA GLN A 644 -37.11 -11.67 -19.84
C GLN A 644 -36.42 -12.97 -19.44
N TRP A 645 -36.08 -13.85 -20.38
CA TRP A 645 -35.42 -15.12 -20.06
C TRP A 645 -33.97 -14.89 -19.62
N ALA A 646 -33.25 -13.99 -20.30
CA ALA A 646 -31.93 -13.56 -19.87
C ALA A 646 -31.95 -12.98 -18.44
N LYS A 647 -32.99 -12.20 -18.12
CA LYS A 647 -33.19 -11.65 -16.77
C LYS A 647 -33.43 -12.75 -15.74
N ASP A 648 -34.33 -13.68 -15.99
CA ASP A 648 -34.66 -14.77 -15.06
C ASP A 648 -33.42 -15.65 -14.79
N VAL A 649 -32.64 -15.96 -15.84
CA VAL A 649 -31.39 -16.73 -15.71
C VAL A 649 -30.33 -15.95 -14.92
N PHE A 650 -30.16 -14.65 -15.18
CA PHE A 650 -29.21 -13.82 -14.42
C PHE A 650 -29.59 -13.70 -12.94
N GLU A 651 -30.87 -13.48 -12.64
CA GLU A 651 -31.38 -13.44 -11.27
C GLU A 651 -31.20 -14.80 -10.57
N ALA A 652 -31.42 -15.91 -11.27
CA ALA A 652 -31.19 -17.25 -10.74
C ALA A 652 -29.70 -17.51 -10.43
N MET A 653 -28.78 -17.02 -11.27
CA MET A 653 -27.34 -17.10 -11.01
C MET A 653 -26.97 -16.34 -9.73
N CYS A 654 -27.39 -15.07 -9.61
CA CYS A 654 -27.14 -14.26 -8.42
C CYS A 654 -27.71 -14.93 -7.17
N TYR A 655 -28.93 -15.45 -7.25
CA TYR A 655 -29.59 -16.16 -6.16
C TYR A 655 -28.82 -17.41 -5.71
N GLN A 656 -28.33 -18.23 -6.63
CA GLN A 656 -27.55 -19.42 -6.27
C GLN A 656 -26.20 -19.07 -5.64
N ILE A 657 -25.51 -18.04 -6.14
CA ILE A 657 -24.26 -17.55 -5.54
C ILE A 657 -24.53 -17.08 -4.11
N SER A 658 -25.55 -16.25 -3.89
CA SER A 658 -25.94 -15.80 -2.55
C SER A 658 -26.30 -16.95 -1.62
N LYS A 659 -27.03 -17.96 -2.11
CA LYS A 659 -27.32 -19.17 -1.34
C LYS A 659 -26.05 -19.90 -0.91
N ALA A 660 -25.10 -20.08 -1.82
CA ALA A 660 -23.82 -20.73 -1.51
C ALA A 660 -23.04 -19.95 -0.45
N ILE A 661 -23.01 -18.61 -0.52
CA ILE A 661 -22.40 -17.75 0.51
C ILE A 661 -23.05 -18.00 1.88
N THR A 662 -24.38 -17.94 1.94
CA THR A 662 -25.11 -18.11 3.21
C THR A 662 -25.05 -19.54 3.76
N ALA A 663 -24.87 -20.54 2.90
CA ALA A 663 -24.76 -21.94 3.30
C ALA A 663 -23.46 -22.25 4.08
N LEU A 664 -22.46 -21.37 4.01
CA LEU A 664 -21.18 -21.52 4.69
C LEU A 664 -21.16 -20.97 6.12
N LEU A 665 -22.24 -20.32 6.59
CA LEU A 665 -22.32 -19.81 7.97
C LEU A 665 -21.96 -20.88 9.04
N PRO A 666 -22.42 -22.15 8.94
CA PRO A 666 -22.07 -23.17 9.92
C PRO A 666 -20.58 -23.52 9.94
N ALA A 667 -19.82 -23.24 8.89
CA ALA A 667 -18.37 -23.51 8.84
C ALA A 667 -17.63 -22.70 9.93
N PHE A 668 -18.17 -21.54 10.33
CA PHE A 668 -17.57 -20.68 11.33
C PHE A 668 -17.85 -21.09 12.78
N ASP A 669 -18.63 -22.15 13.01
CA ASP A 669 -19.00 -22.64 14.35
C ASP A 669 -19.64 -21.55 15.25
N GLY A 670 -20.41 -20.65 14.64
CA GLY A 670 -21.09 -19.54 15.34
C GLY A 670 -20.22 -18.29 15.55
N GLU A 671 -18.97 -18.29 15.11
CA GLU A 671 -18.14 -17.09 15.11
C GLU A 671 -18.65 -16.06 14.07
N PRO A 672 -18.47 -14.75 14.35
CA PRO A 672 -18.83 -13.72 13.39
C PRO A 672 -17.96 -13.80 12.13
N ILE A 673 -18.57 -13.41 11.01
CA ILE A 673 -17.89 -13.21 9.73
C ILE A 673 -17.60 -11.72 9.59
N ASP A 674 -16.36 -11.37 9.30
CA ASP A 674 -15.93 -9.99 9.12
C ASP A 674 -16.45 -9.41 7.80
N LYS A 675 -16.42 -10.22 6.73
CA LYS A 675 -16.81 -9.78 5.39
C LYS A 675 -17.14 -10.92 4.43
N VAL A 676 -18.00 -10.61 3.45
CA VAL A 676 -18.11 -11.39 2.20
C VAL A 676 -17.22 -10.73 1.14
N LEU A 677 -16.32 -11.49 0.53
CA LEU A 677 -15.41 -11.02 -0.50
C LEU A 677 -15.85 -11.56 -1.87
N LEU A 678 -16.15 -10.67 -2.82
CA LEU A 678 -16.48 -11.03 -4.20
C LEU A 678 -15.26 -10.83 -5.11
N THR A 679 -14.86 -11.86 -5.83
CA THR A 679 -13.69 -11.84 -6.72
C THR A 679 -13.94 -12.63 -8.02
N GLY A 680 -12.96 -12.70 -8.91
CA GLY A 680 -13.08 -13.32 -10.23
C GLY A 680 -13.54 -12.34 -11.31
N GLY A 681 -13.56 -12.82 -12.55
CA GLY A 681 -13.89 -11.99 -13.72
C GLY A 681 -15.29 -11.35 -13.66
N MET A 682 -16.28 -12.05 -13.10
CA MET A 682 -17.66 -11.59 -13.02
C MET A 682 -17.87 -10.48 -11.98
N ALA A 683 -16.98 -10.33 -11.00
CA ALA A 683 -17.04 -9.25 -10.01
C ALA A 683 -16.84 -7.83 -10.60
N ARG A 684 -16.60 -7.72 -11.91
CA ARG A 684 -16.63 -6.46 -12.67
C ARG A 684 -18.05 -5.99 -13.02
N SER A 685 -19.04 -6.89 -12.97
CA SER A 685 -20.45 -6.54 -13.20
C SER A 685 -21.03 -5.89 -11.96
N GLN A 686 -21.35 -4.59 -12.06
CA GLN A 686 -21.98 -3.87 -10.96
C GLN A 686 -23.39 -4.43 -10.67
N ALA A 687 -24.14 -4.80 -11.71
CA ALA A 687 -25.47 -5.38 -11.56
C ALA A 687 -25.44 -6.69 -10.75
N LEU A 688 -24.46 -7.56 -11.02
CA LEU A 688 -24.28 -8.81 -10.29
C LEU A 688 -23.85 -8.56 -8.85
N VAL A 689 -22.88 -7.67 -8.64
CA VAL A 689 -22.40 -7.28 -7.30
C VAL A 689 -23.54 -6.69 -6.46
N ASP A 690 -24.34 -5.78 -7.01
CA ASP A 690 -25.46 -5.14 -6.31
C ASP A 690 -26.53 -6.16 -5.93
N SER A 691 -26.87 -7.06 -6.86
CA SER A 691 -27.84 -8.13 -6.61
C SER A 691 -27.38 -9.07 -5.50
N ILE A 692 -26.14 -9.55 -5.56
CA ILE A 692 -25.58 -10.42 -4.50
C ILE A 692 -25.53 -9.67 -3.18
N THR A 693 -25.05 -8.42 -3.16
CA THR A 693 -24.95 -7.59 -1.96
C THR A 693 -26.30 -7.41 -1.29
N LYS A 694 -27.34 -7.12 -2.07
CA LYS A 694 -28.72 -7.03 -1.58
C LYS A 694 -29.18 -8.35 -0.96
N LEU A 695 -28.95 -9.48 -1.64
CA LEU A 695 -29.41 -10.81 -1.22
C LEU A 695 -28.69 -11.33 0.04
N VAL A 696 -27.42 -10.97 0.24
CA VAL A 696 -26.65 -11.36 1.43
C VAL A 696 -26.69 -10.32 2.56
N SER A 697 -27.46 -9.25 2.41
CA SER A 697 -27.50 -8.12 3.37
C SER A 697 -27.91 -8.54 4.79
N ALA A 698 -28.72 -9.60 4.92
CA ALA A 698 -29.12 -10.16 6.21
C ALA A 698 -27.96 -10.71 7.05
N LEU A 699 -26.77 -10.93 6.46
CA LEU A 699 -25.57 -11.33 7.19
C LEU A 699 -24.98 -10.21 8.07
N GLY A 700 -25.27 -8.93 7.77
CA GLY A 700 -24.81 -7.78 8.56
C GLY A 700 -23.32 -7.43 8.44
N CYS A 701 -22.46 -8.26 7.84
CA CYS A 701 -21.02 -7.99 7.69
C CYS A 701 -20.66 -7.11 6.46
N GLY A 702 -21.57 -7.02 5.50
CA GLY A 702 -21.37 -6.30 4.24
C GLY A 702 -20.42 -7.02 3.26
N VAL A 703 -20.20 -6.39 2.11
CA VAL A 703 -19.46 -6.97 0.98
C VAL A 703 -18.24 -6.10 0.65
N ALA A 704 -17.13 -6.74 0.30
CA ALA A 704 -15.97 -6.10 -0.34
C ALA A 704 -15.70 -6.76 -1.69
N VAL A 705 -15.27 -5.98 -2.69
CA VAL A 705 -15.15 -6.45 -4.08
C VAL A 705 -13.71 -6.32 -4.54
N TYR A 706 -13.16 -7.41 -5.08
CA TYR A 706 -11.81 -7.53 -5.61
C TYR A 706 -11.88 -8.09 -7.05
N PRO A 707 -12.19 -7.26 -8.06
CA PRO A 707 -12.45 -7.73 -9.41
C PRO A 707 -11.23 -8.37 -10.07
N GLY A 708 -11.48 -9.44 -10.85
CA GLY A 708 -10.46 -10.13 -11.64
C GLY A 708 -9.80 -11.31 -10.94
N GLU A 709 -8.82 -11.88 -11.63
CA GLU A 709 -8.07 -13.06 -11.21
C GLU A 709 -6.60 -12.67 -11.15
N ASN A 710 -6.16 -12.26 -9.96
CA ASN A 710 -4.83 -11.71 -9.72
C ASN A 710 -3.82 -12.84 -9.47
N GLU A 711 -3.91 -13.94 -10.24
CA GLU A 711 -3.15 -15.17 -10.04
C GLU A 711 -1.63 -14.91 -10.05
N MET A 712 -1.13 -14.09 -10.98
CA MET A 712 0.32 -13.85 -11.11
C MET A 712 0.89 -13.15 -9.86
N ILE A 713 0.28 -12.05 -9.44
CA ILE A 713 0.68 -11.35 -8.21
C ILE A 713 0.41 -12.21 -6.96
N ALA A 714 -0.59 -13.10 -6.97
CA ALA A 714 -0.81 -14.04 -5.87
C ALA A 714 0.37 -15.02 -5.69
N LEU A 715 0.89 -15.58 -6.78
CA LEU A 715 2.10 -16.41 -6.78
C LEU A 715 3.30 -15.61 -6.23
N VAL A 716 3.50 -14.39 -6.74
CA VAL A 716 4.58 -13.51 -6.28
C VAL A 716 4.45 -13.18 -4.80
N LYS A 717 3.25 -12.84 -4.32
CA LYS A 717 3.02 -12.53 -2.90
C LYS A 717 3.30 -13.72 -1.99
N GLY A 718 3.02 -14.95 -2.42
CA GLY A 718 3.44 -16.16 -1.67
C GLY A 718 4.95 -16.23 -1.51
N ALA A 719 5.69 -16.14 -2.62
CA ALA A 719 7.16 -16.15 -2.59
C ALA A 719 7.75 -14.97 -1.79
N LEU A 720 7.19 -13.76 -1.91
CA LEU A 720 7.62 -12.59 -1.14
C LEU A 720 7.48 -12.78 0.37
N ARG A 721 6.41 -13.44 0.83
CA ARG A 721 6.27 -13.71 2.27
C ARG A 721 7.39 -14.62 2.76
N VAL A 722 7.84 -15.58 1.94
CA VAL A 722 8.99 -16.44 2.27
C VAL A 722 10.30 -15.66 2.26
N LEU A 723 10.58 -14.90 1.20
CA LEU A 723 11.83 -14.13 1.08
C LEU A 723 11.96 -13.06 2.17
N ASN A 724 10.85 -12.42 2.54
CA ASN A 724 10.77 -11.45 3.63
C ASN A 724 10.65 -12.09 5.03
N LYS A 725 10.76 -13.43 5.14
CA LYS A 725 10.69 -14.17 6.41
C LYS A 725 9.37 -13.97 7.19
N ARG A 726 8.30 -13.63 6.49
CA ARG A 726 6.93 -13.50 7.02
C ARG A 726 6.18 -14.82 7.00
N GLU A 727 6.60 -15.76 6.16
CA GLU A 727 6.08 -17.12 6.05
C GLU A 727 7.27 -18.08 5.94
N GLN A 728 7.16 -19.26 6.55
CA GLN A 728 8.13 -20.33 6.31
C GLN A 728 7.64 -21.20 5.15
N ALA A 729 8.48 -21.39 4.13
CA ALA A 729 8.19 -22.34 3.06
C ALA A 729 8.12 -23.77 3.61
N ARG A 730 7.15 -24.54 3.14
CA ARG A 730 6.81 -25.87 3.63
C ARG A 730 7.38 -26.97 2.74
N ASP A 731 7.64 -28.14 3.34
CA ASP A 731 8.14 -29.32 2.63
C ASP A 731 6.98 -30.24 2.23
N TYR A 732 6.79 -30.43 0.92
CA TYR A 732 5.74 -31.31 0.40
C TYR A 732 5.94 -32.77 0.86
N ALA A 733 7.18 -33.25 0.88
CA ALA A 733 7.52 -34.59 1.35
C ALA A 733 7.02 -34.93 2.75
N SER A 734 6.91 -33.94 3.65
CA SER A 734 6.45 -34.16 5.03
C SER A 734 4.94 -34.39 5.17
N LEU A 735 4.17 -34.03 4.13
CA LEU A 735 2.70 -34.05 4.12
C LEU A 735 2.13 -35.08 3.16
N ARG A 736 2.99 -35.72 2.36
CA ARG A 736 2.58 -36.75 1.40
C ARG A 736 2.06 -37.98 2.15
N PRO A 737 0.83 -38.46 1.86
CA PRO A 737 0.24 -39.64 2.50
C PRO A 737 1.01 -40.94 2.28
#